data_AF-A0A1D2ABL6-F1
#
_entry.id   AF-A0A1D2ABL6-F1
#
_cell.length_a   1.000
_cell.length_b   1.000
_cell.length_c   1.000
_cell.angle_alpha   90.00
_cell.angle_beta   90.00
_cell.angle_gamma   90.00
#
_symmetry.space_group_name_H-M   'P 1'
#
loop_
_entity.id
_entity.type
_entity.pdbx_description
1 polymer ?
#
loop_
_entity_poly.entity_id
_entity_poly.type
_entity_poly.pdbx_seq_one_letter_code
_entity_poly.pdbx_strand_id
1 'polypeptide(L)'
;MMGYLGNKGAVAIRMRLYDTGVCFVSSHLASGENPGDEAKRHYDHAEILRRGYFGDATTASVARPTLGAATGSLTPDVQRVAGPAVRGGHWGPALSHMMATQHVFWMGDLNYRLHGGGAGSTTILKAIAEGELESLLARDQLLHAMRSGAAFAGWQEAPIRFPPTFKFKRGSPRYLGQEGEGSASPGLGTAANLASRAAEEGVASVPPLNEAGKAGTPPERPRTPAWTDRILFKSQTPHLIKQTAYMSAQGIQLSDHRPVSAAYLLVAHEYLRHEIEAAIDVARRLVDAKEMAATPHCQLSPTSVDLGVLGYNEAKEVELTLRNEGQAPAIFQVVPTPGGQSCPWLEVVPSQGSVPAGGRRTVALRALVSGGPGGCADAVLSSRACSLDAVLVLRVARGNDMFLAVGGAYRPSWMGLRPRTLAERGPYPMSKLWQAGKDVGTGSEDGAAGDEGAEAGDSEAESSGAAHAGAAAAGSGSGPPPERTPGVPLELARLIKALEEEEALGTPGLFMVDACELAPGTADPEPLAAIREALDRGAAAWPRGVGPRDLAAALLAALAALPEPVLPEGAKALCDVASHTTAATAMGVVRGSLSGPRLELFERVLGLLRAALAPRRAERNGLAPAALAVVLAEVMFPPLPREMHAAGGGLGDAAARGLGAAAENLAAIGMRRIRFIQHLLIEE
;
A
#
# COMPACT_ATOMS: atom_id res chain seq x y z
N MET A 1 -42.81 34.16 -28.56
CA MET A 1 -41.46 34.20 -27.94
C MET A 1 -40.40 34.70 -28.95
N MET A 2 -40.62 35.83 -29.61
CA MET A 2 -39.65 36.47 -30.51
C MET A 2 -39.83 37.98 -30.34
N GLY A 3 -38.81 38.68 -29.84
CA GLY A 3 -38.85 40.12 -29.54
C GLY A 3 -37.84 40.62 -28.49
N TYR A 4 -37.13 39.72 -27.81
CA TYR A 4 -36.20 40.05 -26.70
C TYR A 4 -34.70 39.87 -26.99
N LEU A 5 -34.31 39.43 -28.20
CA LEU A 5 -32.89 39.36 -28.58
C LEU A 5 -32.59 40.39 -29.68
N GLY A 6 -31.60 41.26 -29.42
CA GLY A 6 -31.02 42.10 -30.46
C GLY A 6 -30.06 43.20 -29.99
N ASN A 7 -30.25 43.83 -28.82
CA ASN A 7 -29.43 44.98 -28.41
C ASN A 7 -29.35 45.29 -26.89
N LYS A 8 -29.80 44.37 -26.02
CA LYS A 8 -29.75 44.48 -24.55
C LYS A 8 -28.96 43.31 -23.97
N GLY A 9 -28.23 43.54 -22.89
CA GLY A 9 -27.35 42.53 -22.29
C GLY A 9 -26.19 43.14 -21.51
N ALA A 10 -25.17 42.35 -21.22
CA ALA A 10 -23.98 42.79 -20.52
C ALA A 10 -22.70 42.14 -21.07
N VAL A 11 -21.59 42.83 -20.87
CA VAL A 11 -20.23 42.34 -21.07
C VAL A 11 -19.47 42.49 -19.76
N ALA A 12 -18.62 41.51 -19.43
CA ALA A 12 -17.83 41.53 -18.21
C ALA A 12 -16.36 41.21 -18.48
N ILE A 13 -15.47 41.89 -17.77
CA ILE A 13 -14.02 41.64 -17.78
C ILE A 13 -13.59 41.38 -16.35
N ARG A 14 -12.81 40.32 -16.14
CA ARG A 14 -12.18 40.00 -14.85
C ARG A 14 -10.68 40.00 -14.99
N MET A 15 -10.01 40.63 -14.04
CA MET A 15 -8.57 40.74 -13.97
C MET A 15 -8.06 40.57 -12.54
N ARG A 16 -6.74 40.43 -12.43
CA ARG A 16 -6.01 40.35 -11.16
C ARG A 16 -5.07 41.55 -11.09
N LEU A 17 -5.18 42.33 -10.03
CA LEU A 17 -4.25 43.40 -9.71
C LEU A 17 -3.41 42.95 -8.52
N TYR A 18 -2.14 42.62 -8.75
CA TYR A 18 -1.36 41.78 -7.84
C TYR A 18 -2.12 40.47 -7.54
N ASP A 19 -2.47 40.20 -6.27
CA ASP A 19 -3.30 39.07 -5.88
C ASP A 19 -4.77 39.45 -5.62
N THR A 20 -5.14 40.70 -5.89
CA THR A 20 -6.50 41.20 -5.71
C THR A 20 -7.35 41.01 -6.96
N GLY A 21 -8.47 40.31 -6.82
CA GLY A 21 -9.39 40.05 -7.92
C GLY A 21 -10.34 41.22 -8.17
N VAL A 22 -10.42 41.70 -9.42
CA VAL A 22 -11.31 42.79 -9.84
C VAL A 22 -12.14 42.39 -11.06
N CYS A 23 -13.44 42.63 -11.01
CA CYS A 23 -14.37 42.37 -12.11
C CYS A 23 -15.16 43.63 -12.46
N PHE A 24 -15.27 43.92 -13.76
CA PHE A 24 -16.06 45.01 -14.32
C PHE A 24 -17.19 44.43 -15.16
N VAL A 25 -18.42 44.85 -14.92
CA VAL A 25 -19.62 44.45 -15.66
C VAL A 25 -20.23 45.71 -16.26
N SER A 26 -20.40 45.73 -17.57
CA SER A 26 -21.08 46.82 -18.28
C SER A 26 -22.37 46.29 -18.90
N SER A 27 -23.53 46.80 -18.47
CA SER A 27 -24.84 46.34 -18.93
C SER A 27 -25.67 47.45 -19.56
N HIS A 28 -26.48 47.07 -20.55
CA HIS A 28 -27.53 47.89 -21.14
C HIS A 28 -28.86 47.15 -20.93
N LEU A 29 -29.65 47.59 -19.95
CA LEU A 29 -30.89 46.92 -19.52
C LEU A 29 -32.14 47.42 -20.27
N ALA A 30 -33.24 46.68 -20.19
CA ALA A 30 -34.50 46.99 -20.84
C ALA A 30 -34.95 48.45 -20.67
N SER A 31 -35.12 49.15 -21.81
CA SER A 31 -35.59 50.53 -21.86
C SER A 31 -37.11 50.61 -21.77
N GLY A 32 -37.64 51.72 -21.27
CA GLY A 32 -39.07 52.01 -21.28
C GLY A 32 -39.58 52.54 -19.94
N GLU A 33 -40.72 53.22 -20.00
CA GLU A 33 -41.39 53.87 -18.87
C GLU A 33 -42.83 53.36 -18.68
N ASN A 34 -43.26 52.36 -19.47
CA ASN A 34 -44.59 51.80 -19.32
C ASN A 34 -44.67 50.92 -18.06
N PRO A 35 -45.87 50.73 -17.49
CA PRO A 35 -46.08 49.74 -16.44
C PRO A 35 -45.51 48.37 -16.84
N GLY A 36 -44.67 47.79 -15.97
CA GLY A 36 -43.99 46.51 -16.21
C GLY A 36 -42.59 46.60 -16.84
N ASP A 37 -42.15 47.74 -17.37
CA ASP A 37 -40.78 47.88 -17.92
C ASP A 37 -39.70 47.83 -16.81
N GLU A 38 -40.05 48.25 -15.59
CA GLU A 38 -39.19 48.10 -14.41
C GLU A 38 -38.91 46.62 -14.08
N ALA A 39 -39.94 45.77 -14.13
CA ALA A 39 -39.78 44.34 -13.89
C ALA A 39 -38.88 43.66 -14.93
N LYS A 40 -38.86 44.15 -16.18
CA LYS A 40 -37.94 43.66 -17.22
C LYS A 40 -36.49 43.97 -16.88
N ARG A 41 -36.19 45.16 -16.31
CA ARG A 41 -34.84 45.50 -15.83
C ARG A 41 -34.40 44.65 -14.66
N HIS A 42 -35.31 44.33 -13.73
CA HIS A 42 -35.03 43.38 -12.64
C HIS A 42 -34.69 41.99 -13.20
N TYR A 43 -35.45 41.53 -14.19
CA TYR A 43 -35.22 40.26 -14.87
C TYR A 43 -33.87 40.23 -15.60
N ASP A 44 -33.54 41.29 -16.36
CA ASP A 44 -32.25 41.39 -17.05
C ASP A 44 -31.07 41.32 -16.06
N HIS A 45 -31.14 42.05 -14.94
CA HIS A 45 -30.14 41.99 -13.87
C HIS A 45 -29.99 40.58 -13.30
N ALA A 46 -31.09 39.89 -13.01
CA ALA A 46 -31.07 38.53 -12.48
C ALA A 46 -30.47 37.53 -13.49
N GLU A 47 -30.82 37.64 -14.77
CA GLU A 47 -30.27 36.77 -15.81
C GLU A 47 -28.78 37.03 -16.06
N ILE A 48 -28.32 38.29 -16.02
CA ILE A 48 -26.90 38.62 -16.13
C ILE A 48 -26.11 38.03 -14.96
N LEU A 49 -26.61 38.16 -13.72
CA LEU A 49 -25.99 37.50 -12.55
C LEU A 49 -25.94 35.99 -12.71
N ARG A 50 -27.06 35.37 -13.10
CA ARG A 50 -27.19 33.92 -13.24
C ARG A 50 -26.31 33.35 -14.35
N ARG A 51 -25.97 34.12 -15.38
CA ARG A 51 -25.18 33.67 -16.54
C ARG A 51 -23.73 34.20 -16.56
N GLY A 52 -23.39 35.16 -15.69
CA GLY A 52 -22.09 35.83 -15.67
C GLY A 52 -20.96 34.97 -15.09
N TYR A 53 -20.44 34.04 -15.88
CA TYR A 53 -19.31 33.18 -15.53
C TYR A 53 -18.13 33.36 -16.49
N PHE A 54 -16.92 33.21 -15.95
CA PHE A 54 -15.66 33.14 -16.70
C PHE A 54 -15.22 31.68 -16.75
N GLY A 55 -15.33 31.04 -17.92
CA GLY A 55 -14.95 29.64 -18.12
C GLY A 55 -13.43 29.42 -18.12
N ASP A 56 -13.00 28.20 -17.80
CA ASP A 56 -11.60 27.77 -18.01
C ASP A 56 -11.32 27.62 -19.51
N ALA A 57 -10.13 28.03 -19.95
CA ALA A 57 -9.70 27.93 -21.34
C ALA A 57 -9.65 26.48 -21.89
N THR A 58 -9.88 25.47 -21.05
CA THR A 58 -9.91 24.05 -21.42
C THR A 58 -11.28 23.54 -21.90
N THR A 59 -12.37 24.29 -21.72
CA THR A 59 -13.72 23.87 -22.18
C THR A 59 -14.19 24.55 -23.46
N ALA A 60 -13.37 25.36 -24.12
CA ALA A 60 -13.66 25.88 -25.47
C ALA A 60 -13.34 24.83 -26.56
N SER A 61 -13.93 23.65 -26.42
CA SER A 61 -14.12 22.69 -27.50
C SER A 61 -15.63 22.58 -27.70
N VAL A 62 -16.08 22.69 -28.96
CA VAL A 62 -17.48 22.61 -29.42
C VAL A 62 -18.28 23.92 -29.33
N ALA A 63 -18.00 24.84 -30.27
CA ALA A 63 -18.99 25.34 -31.24
C ALA A 63 -18.33 26.42 -32.11
N ARG A 64 -17.86 26.02 -33.30
CA ARG A 64 -17.62 26.97 -34.39
C ARG A 64 -18.97 27.32 -35.03
N PRO A 65 -19.40 28.59 -35.09
CA PRO A 65 -20.22 29.03 -36.19
C PRO A 65 -19.28 29.34 -37.36
N THR A 66 -19.25 28.44 -38.35
CA THR A 66 -18.76 28.78 -39.69
C THR A 66 -19.83 29.58 -40.42
N LEU A 67 -19.48 30.76 -40.92
CA LEU A 67 -19.81 31.19 -42.29
C LEU A 67 -18.99 32.44 -42.67
N GLY A 68 -18.26 32.37 -43.79
CA GLY A 68 -17.83 33.53 -44.58
C GLY A 68 -16.45 34.12 -44.25
N ALA A 69 -15.46 33.77 -45.07
CA ALA A 69 -14.09 34.28 -45.04
C ALA A 69 -13.96 35.74 -45.50
N ALA A 70 -13.00 36.48 -44.92
CA ALA A 70 -11.94 37.18 -45.68
C ALA A 70 -10.88 37.82 -44.74
N THR A 71 -9.66 37.32 -44.87
CA THR A 71 -8.36 38.05 -44.84
C THR A 71 -8.07 39.10 -43.77
N GLY A 72 -7.02 38.86 -42.97
CA GLY A 72 -6.29 39.94 -42.30
C GLY A 72 -5.53 39.53 -41.04
N SER A 73 -4.32 39.04 -41.24
CA SER A 73 -3.24 38.85 -40.27
C SER A 73 -3.22 39.82 -39.07
N LEU A 74 -3.26 39.29 -37.84
CA LEU A 74 -2.48 39.80 -36.71
C LEU A 74 -1.96 38.61 -35.88
N THR A 75 -0.68 38.69 -35.53
CA THR A 75 0.22 37.65 -35.04
C THR A 75 -0.04 37.19 -33.60
N PRO A 76 0.45 35.99 -33.20
CA PRO A 76 0.28 35.44 -31.85
C PRO A 76 1.48 35.80 -30.96
N ASP A 77 1.46 36.95 -30.28
CA ASP A 77 2.56 37.37 -29.37
C ASP A 77 2.11 37.71 -27.93
N VAL A 78 1.04 37.08 -27.43
CA VAL A 78 0.61 37.24 -26.01
C VAL A 78 0.84 35.98 -25.17
N GLN A 79 1.41 34.92 -25.76
CA GLN A 79 1.52 33.61 -25.08
C GLN A 79 2.83 33.35 -24.31
N ARG A 80 3.71 34.35 -24.16
CA ARG A 80 5.08 34.13 -23.66
C ARG A 80 5.46 34.78 -22.32
N VAL A 81 4.50 34.93 -21.40
CA VAL A 81 4.79 35.36 -20.00
C VAL A 81 4.25 34.38 -18.94
N ALA A 82 3.63 33.25 -19.32
CA ALA A 82 3.19 32.25 -18.35
C ALA A 82 4.27 31.17 -18.15
N GLY A 83 4.94 31.20 -17.00
CA GLY A 83 5.84 30.13 -16.55
C GLY A 83 5.11 28.80 -16.30
N PRO A 84 5.84 27.70 -16.00
CA PRO A 84 5.34 26.32 -16.05
C PRO A 84 4.32 25.91 -14.96
N ALA A 85 3.84 26.84 -14.14
CA ALA A 85 2.81 26.56 -13.17
C ALA A 85 1.43 26.85 -13.79
N VAL A 86 0.49 25.94 -13.57
CA VAL A 86 -0.98 26.09 -13.73
C VAL A 86 -1.57 25.40 -14.97
N ARG A 87 -1.56 24.06 -14.94
CA ARG A 87 -2.63 23.26 -15.58
C ARG A 87 -3.87 23.34 -14.68
N GLY A 88 -4.97 23.88 -15.21
CA GLY A 88 -6.19 24.25 -14.50
C GLY A 88 -6.09 25.73 -14.09
N GLY A 89 -6.84 26.62 -14.74
CA GLY A 89 -6.62 28.08 -14.69
C GLY A 89 -6.35 28.62 -13.28
N HIS A 90 -5.60 29.73 -13.19
CA HIS A 90 -5.02 30.36 -11.97
C HIS A 90 -6.01 30.71 -10.83
N TRP A 91 -7.28 30.35 -11.00
CA TRP A 91 -8.43 30.69 -10.19
C TRP A 91 -9.19 29.46 -9.68
N GLY A 92 -8.96 28.28 -10.27
CA GLY A 92 -9.71 27.05 -9.97
C GLY A 92 -11.20 27.11 -10.37
N PRO A 93 -11.87 25.96 -10.49
CA PRO A 93 -13.27 25.88 -10.96
C PRO A 93 -14.29 26.54 -10.01
N ALA A 94 -13.96 26.65 -8.71
CA ALA A 94 -14.84 27.22 -7.68
C ALA A 94 -15.02 28.74 -7.74
N LEU A 95 -14.13 29.47 -8.42
CA LEU A 95 -14.14 30.95 -8.50
C LEU A 95 -14.57 31.46 -9.89
N SER A 96 -15.28 30.67 -10.68
CA SER A 96 -15.66 31.02 -12.07
C SER A 96 -16.79 32.05 -12.18
N HIS A 97 -17.62 32.21 -11.14
CA HIS A 97 -18.73 33.18 -11.13
C HIS A 97 -18.22 34.63 -10.98
N MET A 98 -18.82 35.61 -11.67
CA MET A 98 -18.41 37.03 -11.57
C MET A 98 -18.42 37.56 -10.12
N MET A 99 -19.48 37.25 -9.37
CA MET A 99 -19.63 37.54 -7.95
C MET A 99 -18.65 36.85 -6.99
N ALA A 100 -17.90 35.85 -7.44
CA ALA A 100 -16.82 35.25 -6.65
C ALA A 100 -15.57 36.14 -6.58
N THR A 101 -15.50 37.19 -7.40
CA THR A 101 -14.38 38.15 -7.42
C THR A 101 -14.44 39.09 -6.20
N GLN A 102 -13.28 39.43 -5.64
CA GLN A 102 -13.17 40.25 -4.41
C GLN A 102 -13.81 41.64 -4.55
N HIS A 103 -13.62 42.31 -5.69
CA HIS A 103 -14.27 43.57 -6.02
C HIS A 103 -14.99 43.46 -7.37
N VAL A 104 -16.29 43.76 -7.40
CA VAL A 104 -17.11 43.75 -8.62
C VAL A 104 -17.71 45.13 -8.81
N PHE A 105 -17.47 45.73 -9.98
CA PHE A 105 -18.05 46.99 -10.41
C PHE A 105 -19.10 46.70 -11.48
N TRP A 106 -20.31 47.23 -11.32
CA TRP A 106 -21.39 47.11 -12.30
C TRP A 106 -21.79 48.49 -12.79
N MET A 107 -21.68 48.71 -14.08
CA MET A 107 -21.91 50.01 -14.72
C MET A 107 -22.73 49.89 -16.00
N GLY A 108 -23.19 51.02 -16.51
CA GLY A 108 -23.81 51.16 -17.83
C GLY A 108 -25.16 51.87 -17.82
N ASP A 109 -25.88 51.76 -18.93
CA ASP A 109 -27.24 52.26 -19.07
C ASP A 109 -28.23 51.24 -18.46
N LEU A 110 -28.51 51.42 -17.17
CA LEU A 110 -29.43 50.57 -16.43
C LEU A 110 -30.89 50.92 -16.70
N ASN A 111 -31.15 52.04 -17.39
CA ASN A 111 -32.47 52.44 -17.90
C ASN A 111 -33.60 52.63 -16.85
N TYR A 112 -33.31 52.60 -15.55
CA TYR A 112 -34.29 52.91 -14.51
C TYR A 112 -34.77 54.37 -14.60
N ARG A 113 -36.06 54.57 -14.29
CA ARG A 113 -36.79 55.84 -14.43
C ARG A 113 -37.30 56.32 -13.07
N LEU A 114 -38.14 57.35 -13.08
CA LEU A 114 -38.82 57.84 -11.87
C LEU A 114 -40.20 57.19 -11.72
N HIS A 115 -40.55 56.78 -10.50
CA HIS A 115 -41.89 56.32 -10.16
C HIS A 115 -42.93 57.45 -10.30
N GLY A 116 -44.15 57.08 -10.69
CA GLY A 116 -45.30 57.99 -10.82
C GLY A 116 -45.30 58.77 -12.13
N GLY A 117 -45.43 58.05 -13.26
CA GLY A 117 -45.46 58.57 -14.65
C GLY A 117 -46.62 59.52 -15.01
N GLY A 118 -47.20 60.22 -14.02
CA GLY A 118 -48.19 61.28 -14.18
C GLY A 118 -47.70 62.68 -13.77
N ALA A 119 -46.50 62.83 -13.18
CA ALA A 119 -45.87 64.14 -13.09
C ALA A 119 -45.39 64.52 -14.49
N GLY A 120 -46.07 65.43 -15.17
CA GLY A 120 -45.71 65.85 -16.52
C GLY A 120 -44.24 66.27 -16.60
N SER A 121 -43.58 66.03 -17.73
CA SER A 121 -42.15 66.36 -17.98
C SER A 121 -41.77 67.75 -17.44
N THR A 122 -42.69 68.72 -17.55
CA THR A 122 -42.58 70.09 -17.01
C THR A 122 -42.30 70.16 -15.50
N THR A 123 -42.90 69.31 -14.68
CA THR A 123 -42.70 69.32 -13.22
C THR A 123 -41.31 68.81 -12.85
N ILE A 124 -40.86 67.76 -13.54
CA ILE A 124 -39.52 67.21 -13.35
C ILE A 124 -38.46 68.22 -13.82
N LEU A 125 -38.67 68.84 -14.98
CA LEU A 125 -37.79 69.88 -15.50
C LEU A 125 -37.72 71.11 -14.59
N LYS A 126 -38.84 71.51 -13.98
CA LYS A 126 -38.88 72.59 -12.97
C LYS A 126 -38.08 72.22 -11.73
N ALA A 127 -38.29 71.02 -11.17
CA ALA A 127 -37.54 70.55 -10.00
C ALA A 127 -36.03 70.44 -10.28
N ILE A 128 -35.63 70.04 -11.49
CA ILE A 128 -34.22 70.03 -11.90
C ILE A 128 -33.67 71.46 -11.96
N ALA A 129 -34.42 72.41 -12.54
CA ALA A 129 -34.01 73.81 -12.62
C ALA A 129 -33.89 74.48 -11.24
N GLU A 130 -34.73 74.07 -10.28
CA GLU A 130 -34.73 74.54 -8.89
C GLU A 130 -33.68 73.82 -8.01
N GLY A 131 -32.99 72.80 -8.54
CA GLY A 131 -31.97 72.04 -7.80
C GLY A 131 -32.53 71.01 -6.81
N GLU A 132 -33.83 70.72 -6.87
CA GLU A 132 -34.57 69.83 -5.96
C GLU A 132 -34.36 68.33 -6.28
N LEU A 133 -33.10 67.94 -6.45
CA LEU A 133 -32.71 66.60 -6.90
C LEU A 133 -33.08 65.49 -5.91
N GLU A 134 -33.00 65.75 -4.61
CA GLU A 134 -33.34 64.77 -3.56
C GLU A 134 -34.80 64.31 -3.66
N SER A 135 -35.72 65.23 -3.96
CA SER A 135 -37.15 64.92 -4.14
C SER A 135 -37.40 64.00 -5.34
N LEU A 136 -36.59 64.17 -6.40
CA LEU A 136 -36.64 63.32 -7.60
C LEU A 136 -35.96 61.97 -7.35
N LEU A 137 -34.83 61.94 -6.63
CA LEU A 137 -34.14 60.71 -6.25
C LEU A 137 -34.97 59.83 -5.32
N ALA A 138 -35.83 60.41 -4.48
CA ALA A 138 -36.81 59.66 -3.69
C ALA A 138 -37.75 58.81 -4.57
N ARG A 139 -37.95 59.22 -5.83
CA ARG A 139 -38.77 58.53 -6.83
C ARG A 139 -37.95 57.64 -7.77
N ASP A 140 -36.62 57.58 -7.65
CA ASP A 140 -35.78 56.77 -8.53
C ASP A 140 -36.05 55.27 -8.36
N GLN A 141 -36.39 54.60 -9.47
CA GLN A 141 -36.73 53.18 -9.47
C GLN A 141 -35.55 52.28 -9.06
N LEU A 142 -34.31 52.62 -9.43
CA LEU A 142 -33.15 51.80 -9.05
C LEU A 142 -32.90 51.88 -7.55
N LEU A 143 -32.89 53.08 -6.98
CA LEU A 143 -32.73 53.27 -5.54
C LEU A 143 -33.86 52.58 -4.75
N HIS A 144 -35.10 52.62 -5.26
CA HIS A 144 -36.20 51.85 -4.66
C HIS A 144 -35.97 50.34 -4.76
N ALA A 145 -35.60 49.83 -5.94
CA ALA A 145 -35.34 48.41 -6.17
C ALA A 145 -34.19 47.86 -5.31
N MET A 146 -33.13 48.66 -5.10
CA MET A 146 -32.02 48.32 -4.21
C MET A 146 -32.46 48.25 -2.75
N ARG A 147 -33.27 49.22 -2.28
CA ARG A 147 -33.78 49.26 -0.90
C ARG A 147 -34.79 48.15 -0.61
N SER A 148 -35.66 47.84 -1.55
CA SER A 148 -36.67 46.78 -1.42
C SER A 148 -36.11 45.38 -1.64
N GLY A 149 -34.90 45.28 -2.21
CA GLY A 149 -34.25 44.01 -2.57
C GLY A 149 -34.75 43.39 -3.88
N ALA A 150 -35.58 44.10 -4.65
CA ALA A 150 -36.12 43.63 -5.93
C ALA A 150 -35.05 43.45 -7.02
N ALA A 151 -34.01 44.29 -7.02
CA ALA A 151 -32.83 44.16 -7.87
C ALA A 151 -31.62 44.84 -7.21
N PHE A 152 -30.40 44.43 -7.59
CA PHE A 152 -29.16 44.98 -7.04
C PHE A 152 -29.08 44.97 -5.50
N ALA A 153 -29.71 43.99 -4.84
CA ALA A 153 -29.66 43.85 -3.39
C ALA A 153 -28.21 43.68 -2.88
N GLY A 154 -27.83 44.51 -1.89
CA GLY A 154 -26.49 44.50 -1.30
C GLY A 154 -25.37 45.06 -2.19
N TRP A 155 -25.71 45.71 -3.30
CA TRP A 155 -24.79 46.56 -4.05
C TRP A 155 -24.73 47.96 -3.44
N GLN A 156 -23.60 48.64 -3.63
CA GLN A 156 -23.35 49.99 -3.13
C GLN A 156 -23.29 50.98 -4.28
N GLU A 157 -23.86 52.16 -4.08
CA GLU A 157 -23.80 53.31 -4.99
C GLU A 157 -23.58 54.58 -4.16
N ALA A 158 -22.68 55.45 -4.60
CA ALA A 158 -22.46 56.73 -3.91
C ALA A 158 -23.68 57.66 -4.08
N PRO A 159 -23.91 58.60 -3.13
CA PRO A 159 -24.95 59.61 -3.26
C PRO A 159 -24.84 60.37 -4.60
N ILE A 160 -25.94 60.42 -5.35
CA ILE A 160 -26.01 61.11 -6.63
C ILE A 160 -26.16 62.60 -6.37
N ARG A 161 -25.17 63.39 -6.79
CA ARG A 161 -25.13 64.86 -6.63
C ARG A 161 -25.13 65.62 -7.96
N PHE A 162 -25.50 64.94 -9.03
CA PHE A 162 -25.55 65.48 -10.39
C PHE A 162 -26.95 65.31 -10.99
N PRO A 163 -27.38 66.18 -11.93
CA PRO A 163 -28.73 66.11 -12.50
C PRO A 163 -28.93 64.86 -13.38
N PRO A 164 -30.18 64.50 -13.71
CA PRO A 164 -30.50 63.35 -14.56
C PRO A 164 -29.69 63.29 -15.86
N THR A 165 -29.23 62.11 -16.26
CA THR A 165 -28.29 61.95 -17.38
C THR A 165 -28.96 61.73 -18.73
N PHE A 166 -30.28 61.56 -18.74
CA PHE A 166 -31.12 61.29 -19.91
C PHE A 166 -32.47 62.00 -19.74
N LYS A 167 -33.24 62.39 -20.77
CA LYS A 167 -32.94 62.40 -22.21
C LYS A 167 -32.63 63.83 -22.67
N PHE A 168 -31.44 64.06 -23.17
CA PHE A 168 -31.02 65.36 -23.70
C PHE A 168 -31.31 65.52 -25.19
N LYS A 169 -31.43 66.76 -25.65
CA LYS A 169 -31.33 67.07 -27.08
C LYS A 169 -29.85 66.97 -27.48
N ARG A 170 -29.55 66.20 -28.53
CA ARG A 170 -28.17 66.03 -29.04
C ARG A 170 -27.59 67.37 -29.46
N GLY A 171 -26.31 67.60 -29.13
CA GLY A 171 -25.62 68.86 -29.36
C GLY A 171 -26.11 70.04 -28.52
N SER A 172 -26.89 69.79 -27.46
CA SER A 172 -27.47 70.83 -26.61
C SER A 172 -27.37 70.44 -25.12
N PRO A 173 -27.20 71.41 -24.20
CA PRO A 173 -27.29 71.15 -22.76
C PRO A 173 -28.73 70.96 -22.27
N ARG A 174 -29.74 71.11 -23.12
CA ARG A 174 -31.17 71.07 -22.73
C ARG A 174 -31.76 69.67 -22.81
N TYR A 175 -32.68 69.36 -21.90
CA TYR A 175 -33.47 68.13 -21.96
C TYR A 175 -34.48 68.17 -23.11
N LEU A 176 -34.83 67.00 -23.65
CA LEU A 176 -35.85 66.88 -24.67
C LEU A 176 -37.22 67.28 -24.11
N GLY A 177 -37.85 68.31 -24.71
CA GLY A 177 -39.12 68.88 -24.22
C GLY A 177 -38.98 70.11 -23.32
N GLN A 178 -37.75 70.59 -23.08
CA GLN A 178 -37.50 71.89 -22.48
C GLN A 178 -37.65 72.99 -23.55
N GLU A 179 -38.67 73.85 -23.44
CA GLU A 179 -38.89 74.96 -24.38
C GLU A 179 -37.70 75.94 -24.36
N GLY A 180 -37.32 76.43 -25.53
CA GLY A 180 -36.22 77.37 -25.65
C GLY A 180 -36.72 78.80 -25.55
N GLU A 181 -36.36 79.50 -24.48
CA GLU A 181 -36.26 80.95 -24.58
C GLU A 181 -35.21 81.31 -25.64
N GLY A 182 -35.58 82.28 -26.47
CA GLY A 182 -34.83 82.76 -27.61
C GLY A 182 -33.43 83.22 -27.22
N SER A 183 -32.56 83.21 -28.22
CA SER A 183 -31.22 83.77 -28.19
C SER A 183 -31.17 85.17 -27.57
N ALA A 184 -30.53 85.28 -26.42
CA ALA A 184 -29.76 86.47 -26.08
C ALA A 184 -28.35 85.97 -25.72
N SER A 185 -27.44 86.07 -26.69
CA SER A 185 -26.01 85.94 -26.43
C SER A 185 -25.51 87.25 -25.81
N PRO A 186 -24.66 87.20 -24.78
CA PRO A 186 -23.54 88.09 -24.66
C PRO A 186 -22.27 87.31 -25.02
N GLY A 187 -21.53 87.83 -26.01
CA GLY A 187 -20.29 87.22 -26.46
C GLY A 187 -19.15 87.32 -25.44
N LEU A 188 -18.15 86.47 -25.64
CA LEU A 188 -16.70 86.63 -25.40
C LEU A 188 -16.14 85.22 -25.72
N GLY A 189 -15.36 84.98 -26.76
CA GLY A 189 -13.99 85.41 -26.91
C GLY A 189 -13.16 84.17 -27.28
N THR A 190 -12.77 84.11 -28.55
CA THR A 190 -11.63 83.38 -29.14
C THR A 190 -10.79 82.44 -28.25
N ALA A 191 -10.71 81.17 -28.67
CA ALA A 191 -9.49 80.36 -28.58
C ALA A 191 -9.41 79.36 -29.74
N ALA A 192 -9.40 79.89 -30.96
CA ALA A 192 -8.80 79.21 -32.10
C ALA A 192 -7.27 79.33 -31.94
N ASN A 193 -6.64 78.31 -31.36
CA ASN A 193 -5.20 78.03 -31.44
C ASN A 193 -4.92 76.74 -30.65
N LEU A 194 -5.01 75.58 -31.32
CA LEU A 194 -4.18 74.39 -31.07
C LEU A 194 -4.62 73.26 -32.02
N ALA A 195 -4.45 73.46 -33.33
CA ALA A 195 -4.57 72.37 -34.31
C ALA A 195 -3.72 72.68 -35.55
N SER A 196 -2.45 73.01 -35.32
CA SER A 196 -1.41 73.03 -36.36
C SER A 196 -0.19 72.30 -35.81
N ARG A 197 -0.21 70.96 -35.89
CA ARG A 197 0.94 70.04 -35.99
C ARG A 197 0.49 68.61 -35.71
N ALA A 198 0.21 67.87 -36.78
CA ALA A 198 0.45 66.43 -36.97
C ALA A 198 -0.47 65.93 -38.10
N ALA A 199 -0.09 66.25 -39.33
CA ALA A 199 -0.63 65.62 -40.53
C ALA A 199 0.51 65.49 -41.52
N GLU A 200 1.25 64.38 -41.41
CA GLU A 200 1.94 63.76 -42.53
C GLU A 200 1.56 62.29 -42.53
N GLU A 201 1.50 61.74 -43.75
CA GLU A 201 1.15 60.38 -44.15
C GLU A 201 -0.35 60.13 -44.36
N GLY A 202 -0.73 60.27 -45.63
CA GLY A 202 -2.10 60.16 -46.10
C GLY A 202 -2.51 58.74 -46.50
N VAL A 203 -3.82 58.55 -46.57
CA VAL A 203 -4.49 57.51 -47.36
C VAL A 203 -5.82 58.06 -47.87
N ALA A 204 -6.17 57.57 -49.06
CA ALA A 204 -7.15 58.04 -50.02
C ALA A 204 -8.61 58.25 -49.56
N SER A 205 -9.25 59.16 -50.31
CA SER A 205 -10.67 59.46 -50.39
C SER A 205 -11.57 58.25 -50.69
N VAL A 206 -12.67 58.13 -49.96
CA VAL A 206 -13.84 57.30 -50.29
C VAL A 206 -15.05 58.24 -50.42
N PRO A 207 -15.89 58.15 -51.46
CA PRO A 207 -16.98 59.11 -51.71
C PRO A 207 -18.18 58.86 -50.79
N PRO A 208 -19.05 59.85 -50.55
CA PRO A 208 -20.23 59.66 -49.72
C PRO A 208 -21.29 58.84 -50.44
N LEU A 209 -21.81 57.81 -49.77
CA LEU A 209 -22.99 57.06 -50.19
C LEU A 209 -24.24 57.89 -49.90
N ASN A 210 -25.05 58.08 -50.95
CA ASN A 210 -26.38 58.67 -50.92
C ASN A 210 -27.29 57.93 -49.91
N GLU A 211 -27.84 58.64 -48.92
CA GLU A 211 -29.01 58.17 -48.19
C GLU A 211 -30.29 58.51 -48.97
N ALA A 212 -30.85 57.48 -49.59
CA ALA A 212 -32.23 57.45 -50.03
C ALA A 212 -33.16 57.53 -48.81
N GLY A 213 -34.23 58.33 -48.94
CA GLY A 213 -35.16 58.65 -47.87
C GLY A 213 -35.79 57.44 -47.17
N LYS A 214 -35.96 57.58 -45.85
CA LYS A 214 -36.91 56.79 -45.06
C LYS A 214 -37.96 57.71 -44.46
N ALA A 215 -39.20 57.34 -44.74
CA ALA A 215 -40.43 57.93 -44.25
C ALA A 215 -40.45 58.09 -42.71
N GLY A 216 -41.14 59.13 -42.27
CA GLY A 216 -41.16 59.62 -40.89
C GLY A 216 -41.37 58.56 -39.82
N THR A 217 -40.47 58.54 -38.86
CA THR A 217 -40.72 58.00 -37.52
C THR A 217 -41.89 58.74 -36.88
N PRO A 218 -42.89 58.04 -36.30
CA PRO A 218 -43.92 58.70 -35.51
C PRO A 218 -43.26 59.47 -34.35
N PRO A 219 -43.85 60.58 -33.87
CA PRO A 219 -43.26 61.37 -32.79
C PRO A 219 -43.02 60.46 -31.57
N GLU A 220 -41.76 60.30 -31.19
CA GLU A 220 -41.42 59.59 -29.95
C GLU A 220 -42.14 60.25 -28.79
N ARG A 221 -42.89 59.48 -28.00
CA ARG A 221 -43.46 59.99 -26.74
C ARG A 221 -42.33 60.60 -25.90
N PRO A 222 -42.49 61.83 -25.35
CA PRO A 222 -41.45 62.48 -24.57
C PRO A 222 -41.14 61.63 -23.33
N ARG A 223 -39.93 61.08 -23.28
CA ARG A 223 -39.43 60.35 -22.10
C ARG A 223 -38.96 61.37 -21.07
N THR A 224 -39.36 61.18 -19.83
CA THR A 224 -39.00 62.10 -18.75
C THR A 224 -37.50 62.04 -18.41
N PRO A 225 -36.93 63.12 -17.86
CA PRO A 225 -35.56 63.10 -17.38
C PRO A 225 -35.34 62.04 -16.28
N ALA A 226 -34.28 61.23 -16.38
CA ALA A 226 -33.94 60.17 -15.43
C ALA A 226 -32.42 59.90 -15.32
N TRP A 227 -32.01 59.28 -14.21
CA TRP A 227 -30.65 58.75 -13.99
C TRP A 227 -30.54 57.33 -14.53
N THR A 228 -30.43 57.22 -15.85
CA THR A 228 -30.34 55.93 -16.55
C THR A 228 -28.92 55.34 -16.48
N ASP A 229 -27.90 56.19 -16.41
CA ASP A 229 -26.48 55.81 -16.46
C ASP A 229 -25.91 55.71 -15.04
N ARG A 230 -25.49 54.51 -14.61
CA ARG A 230 -25.20 54.21 -13.19
C ARG A 230 -23.91 53.42 -13.01
N ILE A 231 -23.30 53.54 -11.84
CA ILE A 231 -22.10 52.77 -11.46
C ILE A 231 -22.26 52.33 -10.01
N LEU A 232 -22.38 51.02 -9.82
CA LEU A 232 -22.48 50.33 -8.55
C LEU A 232 -21.24 49.49 -8.30
N PHE A 233 -20.98 49.13 -7.05
CA PHE A 233 -19.95 48.17 -6.70
C PHE A 233 -20.37 47.23 -5.57
N LYS A 234 -19.73 46.07 -5.51
CA LYS A 234 -19.81 45.13 -4.40
C LYS A 234 -18.42 44.61 -4.09
N SER A 235 -18.09 44.51 -2.81
CA SER A 235 -16.79 44.02 -2.37
C SER A 235 -16.96 43.03 -1.23
N GLN A 236 -16.19 41.93 -1.28
CA GLN A 236 -16.05 40.98 -0.19
C GLN A 236 -15.16 41.53 0.94
N THR A 237 -14.32 42.52 0.63
CA THR A 237 -13.39 43.21 1.52
C THR A 237 -13.65 44.72 1.54
N PRO A 238 -14.82 45.17 2.04
CA PRO A 238 -15.26 46.56 1.94
C PRO A 238 -14.32 47.57 2.65
N HIS A 239 -13.49 47.12 3.60
CA HIS A 239 -12.49 47.96 4.26
C HIS A 239 -11.26 48.28 3.38
N LEU A 240 -11.07 47.58 2.26
CA LEU A 240 -9.95 47.76 1.32
C LEU A 240 -10.31 48.61 0.09
N ILE A 241 -11.54 49.10 0.00
CA ILE A 241 -12.01 49.90 -1.12
C ILE A 241 -12.80 51.12 -0.64
N LYS A 242 -12.51 52.28 -1.24
CA LYS A 242 -13.24 53.52 -0.96
C LYS A 242 -13.55 54.24 -2.26
N GLN A 243 -14.83 54.53 -2.50
CA GLN A 243 -15.23 55.40 -3.60
C GLN A 243 -14.87 56.85 -3.26
N THR A 244 -14.14 57.53 -4.15
CA THR A 244 -13.64 58.90 -3.95
C THR A 244 -14.34 59.94 -4.82
N ALA A 245 -14.95 59.53 -5.93
CA ALA A 245 -15.73 60.42 -6.78
C ALA A 245 -16.90 59.69 -7.45
N TYR A 246 -17.99 60.43 -7.69
CA TYR A 246 -19.11 60.00 -8.51
C TYR A 246 -19.75 61.22 -9.20
N MET A 247 -19.61 61.32 -10.52
CA MET A 247 -19.95 62.54 -11.26
C MET A 247 -20.45 62.27 -12.67
N SER A 248 -21.14 63.26 -13.25
CA SER A 248 -21.55 63.25 -14.65
C SER A 248 -20.90 64.41 -15.43
N ALA A 249 -20.38 64.11 -16.62
CA ALA A 249 -19.75 65.08 -17.51
C ALA A 249 -20.82 65.82 -18.35
N GLN A 250 -21.51 66.77 -17.74
CA GLN A 250 -22.61 67.51 -18.36
C GLN A 250 -22.17 68.37 -19.57
N GLY A 251 -20.88 68.70 -19.67
CA GLY A 251 -20.32 69.43 -20.82
C GLY A 251 -20.20 68.61 -22.10
N ILE A 252 -20.32 67.28 -22.05
CA ILE A 252 -20.22 66.41 -23.24
C ILE A 252 -21.62 66.21 -23.83
N GLN A 253 -21.87 66.79 -25.00
CA GLN A 253 -23.21 66.93 -25.57
C GLN A 253 -23.47 66.08 -26.84
N LEU A 254 -22.53 65.20 -27.21
CA LEU A 254 -22.60 64.38 -28.42
C LEU A 254 -23.78 63.38 -28.41
N SER A 255 -24.17 62.92 -27.23
CA SER A 255 -25.26 61.96 -27.02
C SER A 255 -26.47 62.61 -26.34
N ASP A 256 -27.62 61.94 -26.43
CA ASP A 256 -28.80 62.21 -25.60
C ASP A 256 -28.64 61.70 -24.15
N HIS A 257 -27.52 61.04 -23.86
CA HIS A 257 -27.03 60.71 -22.52
C HIS A 257 -25.85 61.58 -22.11
N ARG A 258 -25.58 61.65 -20.79
CA ARG A 258 -24.38 62.27 -20.22
C ARG A 258 -23.46 61.24 -19.62
N PRO A 259 -22.15 61.22 -19.98
CA PRO A 259 -21.21 60.26 -19.40
C PRO A 259 -21.18 60.35 -17.88
N VAL A 260 -21.14 59.20 -17.23
CA VAL A 260 -21.02 59.06 -15.77
C VAL A 260 -19.70 58.39 -15.45
N SER A 261 -19.02 58.88 -14.42
CA SER A 261 -17.73 58.35 -13.97
C SER A 261 -17.70 58.19 -12.46
N ALA A 262 -16.97 57.19 -12.00
CA ALA A 262 -16.69 56.94 -10.60
C ALA A 262 -15.20 56.66 -10.42
N ALA A 263 -14.64 57.11 -9.30
CA ALA A 263 -13.26 56.83 -8.92
C ALA A 263 -13.22 56.06 -7.60
N TYR A 264 -12.30 55.11 -7.49
CA TYR A 264 -12.12 54.26 -6.33
C TYR A 264 -10.64 54.19 -5.93
N LEU A 265 -10.37 54.25 -4.63
CA LEU A 265 -9.09 53.89 -4.05
C LEU A 265 -9.18 52.44 -3.57
N LEU A 266 -8.29 51.58 -4.06
CA LEU A 266 -8.25 50.15 -3.77
C LEU A 266 -6.89 49.76 -3.21
N VAL A 267 -6.88 49.05 -2.08
CA VAL A 267 -5.67 48.45 -1.49
C VAL A 267 -5.50 47.06 -2.09
N ALA A 268 -4.48 46.89 -2.94
CA ALA A 268 -4.17 45.60 -3.55
C ALA A 268 -3.19 44.80 -2.67
N HIS A 269 -3.39 43.48 -2.60
CA HIS A 269 -2.51 42.57 -1.88
C HIS A 269 -1.37 42.09 -2.77
N GLU A 270 -0.14 42.24 -2.30
CA GLU A 270 1.04 41.66 -2.94
C GLU A 270 1.31 40.26 -2.40
N TYR A 271 1.53 39.30 -3.30
CA TYR A 271 1.90 37.93 -2.95
C TYR A 271 3.43 37.80 -2.98
N LEU A 272 4.07 37.73 -1.81
CA LEU A 272 5.52 37.56 -1.65
C LEU A 272 5.95 36.11 -1.95
N ARG A 273 5.89 35.75 -3.24
CA ARG A 273 6.14 34.39 -3.74
C ARG A 273 7.41 33.76 -3.20
N HIS A 274 8.53 34.48 -3.28
CA HIS A 274 9.85 33.93 -2.96
C HIS A 274 9.99 33.58 -1.46
N GLU A 275 9.43 34.40 -0.57
CA GLU A 275 9.49 34.14 0.88
C GLU A 275 8.63 32.94 1.26
N ILE A 276 7.43 32.82 0.68
CA ILE A 276 6.52 31.70 0.92
C ILE A 276 7.13 30.40 0.37
N GLU A 277 7.68 30.42 -0.85
CA GLU A 277 8.35 29.25 -1.44
C GLU A 277 9.55 28.82 -0.58
N ALA A 278 10.37 29.76 -0.11
CA ALA A 278 11.48 29.46 0.81
C ALA A 278 10.99 28.87 2.15
N ALA A 279 9.92 29.42 2.73
CA ALA A 279 9.35 28.90 3.97
C ALA A 279 8.78 27.48 3.82
N ILE A 280 8.13 27.19 2.68
CA ILE A 280 7.63 25.86 2.35
C ILE A 280 8.80 24.86 2.21
N ASP A 281 9.88 25.25 1.56
CA ASP A 281 11.06 24.38 1.41
C ASP A 281 11.73 24.09 2.76
N VAL A 282 11.81 25.07 3.65
CA VAL A 282 12.27 24.86 5.03
C VAL A 282 11.35 23.89 5.77
N ALA A 283 10.03 24.08 5.68
CA ALA A 283 9.07 23.20 6.34
C ALA A 283 9.17 21.76 5.82
N ARG A 284 9.32 21.56 4.50
CA ARG A 284 9.53 20.24 3.89
C ARG A 284 10.78 19.56 4.44
N ARG A 285 11.93 20.25 4.44
CA ARG A 285 13.19 19.70 4.98
C ARG A 285 13.06 19.29 6.44
N LEU A 286 12.31 20.05 7.25
CA LEU A 286 12.07 19.70 8.66
C LEU A 286 11.19 18.46 8.83
N VAL A 287 10.21 18.27 7.94
CA VAL A 287 9.39 17.05 7.90
C VAL A 287 10.25 15.87 7.48
N ASP A 288 10.99 15.99 6.37
CA ASP A 288 11.88 14.93 5.86
C ASP A 288 12.90 14.51 6.95
N ALA A 289 13.50 15.47 7.66
CA ALA A 289 14.44 15.18 8.74
C ALA A 289 13.79 14.42 9.92
N LYS A 290 12.54 14.75 10.28
CA LYS A 290 11.79 14.03 11.31
C LYS A 290 11.40 12.62 10.87
N GLU A 291 11.01 12.45 9.62
CA GLU A 291 10.69 11.14 9.05
C GLU A 291 11.93 10.25 9.03
N MET A 292 13.06 10.76 8.55
CA MET A 292 14.34 10.05 8.56
C MET A 292 14.79 9.66 9.97
N ALA A 293 14.63 10.55 10.96
CA ALA A 293 14.94 10.22 12.35
C ALA A 293 13.99 9.17 12.95
N ALA A 294 12.76 9.09 12.46
CA ALA A 294 11.76 8.12 12.91
C ALA A 294 11.90 6.73 12.26
N THR A 295 12.64 6.61 11.15
CA THR A 295 12.90 5.33 10.49
C THR A 295 13.93 4.52 11.29
N PRO A 296 13.58 3.37 11.86
CA PRO A 296 14.55 2.49 12.51
C PRO A 296 15.48 1.86 11.48
N HIS A 297 16.76 1.71 11.83
CA HIS A 297 17.77 1.10 10.99
C HIS A 297 18.66 0.16 11.79
N CYS A 298 18.76 -1.09 11.37
CA CYS A 298 19.60 -2.08 12.05
C CYS A 298 20.64 -2.70 11.11
N GLN A 299 21.75 -3.12 11.70
CA GLN A 299 22.77 -3.95 11.08
C GLN A 299 22.91 -5.28 11.83
N LEU A 300 23.11 -6.36 11.07
CA LEU A 300 23.38 -7.69 11.58
C LEU A 300 24.86 -8.02 11.39
N SER A 301 25.50 -8.60 12.40
CA SER A 301 26.88 -9.06 12.33
C SER A 301 27.04 -10.41 13.05
N PRO A 302 27.65 -11.42 12.41
CA PRO A 302 28.05 -11.47 10.99
C PRO A 302 26.84 -11.54 10.03
N THR A 303 27.06 -11.25 8.74
CA THR A 303 26.05 -11.39 7.66
C THR A 303 26.12 -12.75 6.96
N SER A 304 27.13 -13.56 7.29
CA SER A 304 27.28 -14.93 6.81
C SER A 304 27.82 -15.84 7.92
N VAL A 305 27.31 -17.07 8.00
CA VAL A 305 27.76 -18.09 8.96
C VAL A 305 28.07 -19.39 8.23
N ASP A 306 29.27 -19.92 8.47
CA ASP A 306 29.66 -21.27 8.06
C ASP A 306 29.51 -22.24 9.24
N LEU A 307 28.58 -23.18 9.09
CA LEU A 307 28.34 -24.24 10.06
C LEU A 307 29.38 -25.37 9.97
N GLY A 308 30.19 -25.42 8.92
CA GLY A 308 31.11 -26.52 8.67
C GLY A 308 30.34 -27.83 8.44
N VAL A 309 30.92 -28.94 8.91
CA VAL A 309 30.27 -30.26 8.83
C VAL A 309 29.47 -30.52 10.10
N LEU A 310 28.14 -30.64 9.99
CA LEU A 310 27.24 -30.95 11.09
C LEU A 310 26.89 -32.45 11.10
N GLY A 311 26.99 -33.10 12.26
CA GLY A 311 26.54 -34.47 12.48
C GLY A 311 25.05 -34.58 12.84
N TYR A 312 24.54 -35.81 12.78
CA TYR A 312 23.21 -36.14 13.30
C TYR A 312 23.14 -35.90 14.81
N ASN A 313 22.07 -35.25 15.28
CA ASN A 313 21.85 -34.83 16.67
C ASN A 313 23.00 -33.98 17.29
N GLU A 314 23.86 -33.40 16.46
CA GLU A 314 24.91 -32.49 16.88
C GLU A 314 24.38 -31.06 16.77
N ALA A 315 24.17 -30.39 17.91
CA ALA A 315 23.70 -29.01 17.93
C ALA A 315 24.88 -28.04 17.76
N LYS A 316 24.73 -27.07 16.86
CA LYS A 316 25.67 -25.95 16.72
C LYS A 316 24.96 -24.64 16.98
N GLU A 317 25.50 -23.83 17.90
CA GLU A 317 24.98 -22.49 18.21
C GLU A 317 26.01 -21.43 17.83
N VAL A 318 25.55 -20.39 17.13
CA VAL A 318 26.37 -19.24 16.72
C VAL A 318 25.68 -17.96 17.16
N GLU A 319 26.38 -17.09 17.88
CA GLU A 319 25.84 -15.80 18.29
C GLU A 319 25.95 -14.77 17.16
N LEU A 320 24.84 -14.06 16.94
CA LEU A 320 24.73 -12.92 16.04
C LEU A 320 24.45 -11.66 16.87
N THR A 321 25.01 -10.54 16.45
CA THR A 321 24.76 -9.22 17.04
C THR A 321 23.89 -8.40 16.10
N LEU A 322 22.73 -8.01 16.60
CA LEU A 322 21.84 -7.04 15.97
C LEU A 322 22.05 -5.66 16.61
N ARG A 323 22.51 -4.69 15.82
CA ARG A 323 22.76 -3.32 16.28
C ARG A 323 21.75 -2.37 15.65
N ASN A 324 21.12 -1.50 16.45
CA ASN A 324 20.27 -0.42 15.95
C ASN A 324 21.10 0.87 15.84
N GLU A 325 21.32 1.33 14.61
CA GLU A 325 22.05 2.56 14.31
C GLU A 325 21.10 3.75 14.06
N GLY A 326 19.80 3.51 14.02
CA GLY A 326 18.77 4.53 13.93
C GLY A 326 18.53 5.27 15.25
N GLN A 327 17.80 6.38 15.15
CA GLN A 327 17.38 7.20 16.30
C GLN A 327 16.05 6.73 16.91
N ALA A 328 15.34 5.82 16.23
CA ALA A 328 14.10 5.22 16.69
C ALA A 328 14.31 3.78 17.19
N PRO A 329 13.51 3.30 18.15
CA PRO A 329 13.55 1.90 18.57
C PRO A 329 13.16 0.98 17.40
N ALA A 330 13.92 -0.08 17.21
CA ALA A 330 13.68 -1.06 16.16
C ALA A 330 12.94 -2.29 16.72
N ILE A 331 11.95 -2.78 15.99
CA ILE A 331 11.28 -4.06 16.24
C ILE A 331 11.65 -4.98 15.09
N PHE A 332 12.25 -6.12 15.40
CA PHE A 332 12.68 -7.10 14.39
C PHE A 332 11.86 -8.39 14.50
N GLN A 333 11.73 -9.06 13.37
CA GLN A 333 11.14 -10.39 13.27
C GLN A 333 11.85 -11.18 12.16
N VAL A 334 12.12 -12.46 12.39
CA VAL A 334 12.57 -13.40 11.38
C VAL A 334 11.38 -13.79 10.52
N VAL A 335 11.46 -13.52 9.23
CA VAL A 335 10.37 -13.81 8.27
C VAL A 335 10.77 -14.93 7.32
N PRO A 336 9.84 -15.82 6.96
CA PRO A 336 10.09 -16.81 5.92
C PRO A 336 10.41 -16.13 4.59
N THR A 337 11.38 -16.67 3.86
CA THR A 337 11.70 -16.19 2.51
C THR A 337 10.54 -16.56 1.56
N PRO A 338 9.97 -15.62 0.77
CA PRO A 338 8.89 -15.94 -0.16
C PRO A 338 9.33 -16.99 -1.19
N GLY A 339 8.63 -18.13 -1.23
CA GLY A 339 9.03 -19.28 -2.08
C GLY A 339 10.27 -20.03 -1.61
N GLY A 340 10.83 -19.67 -0.44
CA GLY A 340 12.02 -20.29 0.13
C GLY A 340 11.76 -21.70 0.65
N GLN A 341 12.79 -22.52 0.58
CA GLN A 341 12.80 -23.86 1.16
C GLN A 341 12.69 -23.72 2.69
N SER A 342 11.76 -24.45 3.32
CA SER A 342 11.71 -24.54 4.79
C SER A 342 13.04 -25.14 5.27
N CYS A 343 13.71 -24.47 6.22
CA CYS A 343 14.96 -24.94 6.83
C CYS A 343 14.69 -25.43 8.26
N PRO A 344 14.02 -26.59 8.44
CA PRO A 344 13.65 -27.09 9.78
C PRO A 344 14.86 -27.42 10.67
N TRP A 345 16.05 -27.54 10.09
CA TRP A 345 17.30 -27.74 10.82
C TRP A 345 17.88 -26.44 11.41
N LEU A 346 17.26 -25.28 11.18
CA LEU A 346 17.80 -23.97 11.54
C LEU A 346 16.76 -23.13 12.30
N GLU A 347 17.16 -22.62 13.46
CA GLU A 347 16.32 -21.76 14.31
C GLU A 347 17.08 -20.49 14.70
N VAL A 348 16.34 -19.38 14.83
CA VAL A 348 16.86 -18.10 15.34
C VAL A 348 16.16 -17.77 16.65
N VAL A 349 16.94 -17.57 17.72
CA VAL A 349 16.43 -17.33 19.07
C VAL A 349 17.01 -16.05 19.67
N PRO A 350 16.20 -15.04 20.01
CA PRO A 350 14.75 -14.98 19.77
C PRO A 350 14.44 -14.67 18.30
N SER A 351 13.35 -15.25 17.78
CA SER A 351 12.88 -15.01 16.41
C SER A 351 12.22 -13.64 16.22
N GLN A 352 11.92 -12.93 17.31
CA GLN A 352 11.39 -11.57 17.31
C GLN A 352 11.83 -10.81 18.56
N GLY A 353 11.85 -9.48 18.48
CA GLY A 353 12.15 -8.65 19.63
C GLY A 353 12.31 -7.18 19.29
N SER A 354 12.83 -6.43 20.26
CA SER A 354 13.12 -5.01 20.11
C SER A 354 14.58 -4.69 20.44
N VAL A 355 15.10 -3.65 19.80
CA VAL A 355 16.43 -3.08 20.03
C VAL A 355 16.29 -1.56 20.24
N PRO A 356 16.68 -1.02 21.40
CA PRO A 356 16.65 0.43 21.65
C PRO A 356 17.49 1.21 20.63
N ALA A 357 17.19 2.49 20.41
CA ALA A 357 17.99 3.37 19.56
C ALA A 357 19.46 3.42 20.03
N GLY A 358 20.40 3.25 19.11
CA GLY A 358 21.84 3.13 19.42
C GLY A 358 22.25 1.85 20.17
N GLY A 359 21.30 0.96 20.49
CA GLY A 359 21.51 -0.25 21.26
C GLY A 359 21.96 -1.45 20.43
N ARG A 360 22.20 -2.57 21.12
CA ARG A 360 22.48 -3.87 20.51
C ARG A 360 21.72 -4.99 21.21
N ARG A 361 21.52 -6.09 20.50
CA ARG A 361 20.91 -7.32 21.02
C ARG A 361 21.57 -8.55 20.42
N THR A 362 21.81 -9.55 21.25
CA THR A 362 22.32 -10.86 20.82
C THR A 362 21.16 -11.73 20.37
N VAL A 363 21.37 -12.45 19.27
CA VAL A 363 20.44 -13.44 18.71
C VAL A 363 21.26 -14.70 18.43
N ALA A 364 20.82 -15.85 18.92
CA ALA A 364 21.46 -17.14 18.68
C ALA A 364 20.89 -17.79 17.42
N LEU A 365 21.78 -18.24 16.54
CA LEU A 365 21.47 -19.14 15.42
C LEU A 365 21.75 -20.57 15.88
N ARG A 366 20.73 -21.42 15.91
CA ARG A 366 20.83 -22.82 16.33
C ARG A 366 20.59 -23.73 15.14
N ALA A 367 21.58 -24.56 14.84
CA ALA A 367 21.50 -25.57 13.80
C ALA A 367 21.49 -26.97 14.41
N LEU A 368 20.54 -27.82 14.00
CA LEU A 368 20.41 -29.20 14.46
C LEU A 368 19.75 -30.04 13.37
N VAL A 369 20.41 -31.11 12.95
CA VAL A 369 19.78 -32.13 12.08
C VAL A 369 19.37 -33.33 12.94
N SER A 370 18.07 -33.52 13.09
CA SER A 370 17.48 -34.59 13.90
C SER A 370 16.53 -35.47 13.10
N GLY A 371 16.23 -36.65 13.66
CA GLY A 371 15.17 -37.53 13.18
C GLY A 371 13.86 -37.30 13.92
N GLY A 372 12.95 -38.26 13.79
CA GLY A 372 11.65 -38.27 14.47
C GLY A 372 10.58 -37.46 13.73
N PRO A 373 9.34 -37.43 14.27
CA PRO A 373 8.27 -36.61 13.72
C PRO A 373 8.64 -35.13 13.70
N GLY A 374 8.65 -34.51 12.52
CA GLY A 374 9.08 -33.12 12.33
C GLY A 374 10.60 -32.92 12.24
N GLY A 375 11.39 -33.98 12.36
CA GLY A 375 12.82 -33.98 12.07
C GLY A 375 13.12 -33.82 10.57
N CYS A 376 14.38 -33.56 10.24
CA CYS A 376 14.79 -33.12 8.90
C CYS A 376 15.90 -33.98 8.28
N ALA A 377 16.43 -34.98 8.98
CA ALA A 377 17.57 -35.80 8.51
C ALA A 377 17.34 -36.39 7.10
N ASP A 378 16.17 -36.96 6.84
CA ASP A 378 15.83 -37.58 5.55
C ASP A 378 15.62 -36.53 4.42
N ALA A 379 15.08 -35.35 4.76
CA ALA A 379 14.92 -34.24 3.82
C ALA A 379 16.28 -33.62 3.43
N VAL A 380 17.16 -33.43 4.42
CA VAL A 380 18.53 -32.91 4.19
C VAL A 380 19.36 -33.91 3.39
N LEU A 381 19.23 -35.22 3.62
CA LEU A 381 19.90 -36.25 2.80
C LEU A 381 19.51 -36.17 1.33
N SER A 382 18.24 -35.82 1.07
CA SER A 382 17.69 -35.69 -0.29
C SER A 382 18.08 -34.36 -0.96
N SER A 383 18.72 -33.44 -0.24
CA SER A 383 19.25 -32.19 -0.80
C SER A 383 20.50 -32.43 -1.63
N ARG A 384 20.84 -31.49 -2.52
CA ARG A 384 22.02 -31.60 -3.37
C ARG A 384 23.28 -31.66 -2.50
N ALA A 385 24.04 -32.75 -2.61
CA ALA A 385 25.28 -32.98 -1.88
C ALA A 385 25.16 -32.87 -0.33
N CYS A 386 23.96 -33.10 0.23
CA CYS A 386 23.61 -32.87 1.64
C CYS A 386 24.07 -31.50 2.16
N SER A 387 23.85 -30.44 1.37
CA SER A 387 24.21 -29.08 1.77
C SER A 387 23.22 -28.50 2.79
N LEU A 388 23.76 -27.67 3.69
CA LEU A 388 23.00 -26.91 4.69
C LEU A 388 23.01 -25.44 4.31
N ASP A 389 22.36 -25.11 3.20
CA ASP A 389 22.29 -23.75 2.68
C ASP A 389 20.96 -23.10 3.02
N ALA A 390 21.00 -21.92 3.62
CA ALA A 390 19.81 -21.14 3.95
C ALA A 390 20.10 -19.63 3.85
N VAL A 391 19.07 -18.87 3.45
CA VAL A 391 19.08 -17.41 3.55
C VAL A 391 17.94 -17.00 4.48
N LEU A 392 18.30 -16.43 5.62
CA LEU A 392 17.36 -15.93 6.61
C LEU A 392 17.15 -14.42 6.43
N VAL A 393 15.91 -13.97 6.55
CA VAL A 393 15.54 -12.56 6.48
C VAL A 393 15.09 -12.09 7.85
N LEU A 394 15.83 -11.14 8.41
CA LEU A 394 15.44 -10.42 9.63
C LEU A 394 14.87 -9.07 9.21
N ARG A 395 13.55 -8.90 9.36
CA ARG A 395 12.83 -7.69 8.97
C ARG A 395 12.69 -6.73 10.15
N VAL A 396 13.05 -5.47 9.95
CA VAL A 396 12.76 -4.38 10.89
C VAL A 396 11.46 -3.69 10.50
N ALA A 397 10.51 -3.60 11.43
CA ALA A 397 9.22 -2.97 11.17
C ALA A 397 9.38 -1.49 10.80
N ARG A 398 8.91 -1.11 9.59
CA ARG A 398 9.09 0.23 9.00
C ARG A 398 10.56 0.65 8.84
N GLY A 399 11.47 -0.31 8.81
CA GLY A 399 12.91 -0.10 8.62
C GLY A 399 13.44 -0.93 7.46
N ASN A 400 14.68 -1.38 7.58
CA ASN A 400 15.34 -2.23 6.59
C ASN A 400 15.16 -3.73 6.85
N ASP A 401 15.32 -4.52 5.78
CA ASP A 401 15.52 -5.96 5.86
C ASP A 401 17.02 -6.27 5.94
N MET A 402 17.39 -7.28 6.72
CA MET A 402 18.76 -7.79 6.84
C MET A 402 18.77 -9.26 6.41
N PHE A 403 19.82 -9.65 5.70
CA PHE A 403 19.97 -11.00 5.15
C PHE A 403 21.14 -11.70 5.82
N LEU A 404 20.93 -12.95 6.23
CA LEU A 404 21.97 -13.82 6.77
C LEU A 404 22.10 -15.04 5.87
N ALA A 405 23.26 -15.18 5.23
CA ALA A 405 23.62 -16.39 4.49
C ALA A 405 24.17 -17.44 5.47
N VAL A 406 23.57 -18.62 5.49
CA VAL A 406 24.03 -19.75 6.29
C VAL A 406 24.42 -20.86 5.33
N GLY A 407 25.64 -21.37 5.48
CA GLY A 407 26.17 -22.47 4.67
C GLY A 407 26.74 -23.58 5.55
N GLY A 408 26.83 -24.78 5.00
CA GLY A 408 27.42 -25.92 5.69
C GLY A 408 27.16 -27.22 4.96
N ALA A 409 27.58 -28.32 5.59
CA ALA A 409 27.49 -29.66 5.05
C ALA A 409 26.95 -30.61 6.12
N TYR A 410 25.97 -31.43 5.79
CA TYR A 410 25.45 -32.45 6.71
C TYR A 410 26.15 -33.78 6.47
N ARG A 411 26.81 -34.32 7.50
CA ARG A 411 27.36 -35.68 7.47
C ARG A 411 26.23 -36.69 7.73
N PRO A 412 25.80 -37.46 6.72
CA PRO A 412 24.63 -38.32 6.85
C PRO A 412 24.83 -39.44 7.86
N SER A 413 23.74 -39.74 8.57
CA SER A 413 23.61 -40.87 9.47
C SER A 413 22.51 -41.81 8.99
N TRP A 414 22.58 -43.09 9.34
CA TRP A 414 21.49 -44.05 9.09
C TRP A 414 20.28 -43.76 10.00
N MET A 415 20.50 -43.11 11.14
CA MET A 415 19.43 -42.67 12.03
C MET A 415 18.64 -41.51 11.43
N GLY A 416 17.34 -41.44 11.74
CA GLY A 416 16.48 -40.38 11.23
C GLY A 416 15.95 -40.59 9.81
N LEU A 417 16.31 -41.70 9.15
CA LEU A 417 15.92 -41.98 7.77
C LEU A 417 14.73 -42.92 7.69
N ARG A 418 13.95 -42.81 6.60
CA ARG A 418 12.84 -43.74 6.36
C ARG A 418 13.40 -45.15 6.05
N PRO A 419 12.77 -46.24 6.51
CA PRO A 419 13.24 -47.60 6.22
C PRO A 419 13.36 -47.87 4.72
N ARG A 420 12.47 -47.28 3.92
CA ARG A 420 12.52 -47.32 2.46
C ARG A 420 13.79 -46.66 1.90
N THR A 421 14.15 -45.47 2.38
CA THR A 421 15.38 -44.75 1.99
C THR A 421 16.62 -45.62 2.22
N LEU A 422 16.70 -46.25 3.40
CA LEU A 422 17.82 -47.15 3.73
C LEU A 422 17.84 -48.42 2.88
N ALA A 423 16.67 -48.99 2.57
CA ALA A 423 16.55 -50.18 1.74
C ALA A 423 16.96 -49.92 0.27
N GLU A 424 16.56 -48.78 -0.30
CA GLU A 424 16.85 -48.40 -1.69
C GLU A 424 18.34 -48.08 -1.92
N ARG A 425 19.06 -47.60 -0.90
CA ARG A 425 20.52 -47.38 -0.93
C ARG A 425 21.32 -48.67 -1.23
N GLY A 426 20.79 -49.83 -0.86
CA GLY A 426 21.51 -51.09 -0.94
C GLY A 426 22.56 -51.28 0.17
N PRO A 427 23.58 -52.14 -0.03
CA PRO A 427 24.44 -52.65 1.04
C PRO A 427 25.59 -51.70 1.45
N TYR A 428 25.65 -50.50 0.88
CA TYR A 428 26.77 -49.59 1.10
C TYR A 428 26.54 -48.76 2.36
N PRO A 429 27.52 -48.63 3.27
CA PRO A 429 27.37 -47.81 4.49
C PRO A 429 27.17 -46.32 4.16
N MET A 430 26.60 -45.57 5.10
CA MET A 430 26.29 -44.13 4.90
C MET A 430 27.52 -43.32 4.50
N SER A 431 28.70 -43.66 5.05
CA SER A 431 29.96 -43.00 4.72
C SER A 431 30.38 -43.13 3.25
N LYS A 432 29.81 -44.08 2.48
CA LYS A 432 30.09 -44.21 1.04
C LYS A 432 29.19 -43.32 0.17
N LEU A 433 28.04 -42.90 0.70
CA LEU A 433 27.19 -41.89 0.10
C LEU A 433 27.73 -40.47 0.31
N TRP A 434 28.59 -40.31 1.32
CA TRP A 434 29.20 -39.04 1.67
C TRP A 434 30.64 -38.96 1.13
N GLN A 435 30.85 -38.14 0.09
CA GLN A 435 32.19 -37.75 -0.32
C GLN A 435 32.49 -36.39 0.28
N ALA A 436 33.13 -36.37 1.45
CA ALA A 436 33.60 -35.12 2.04
C ALA A 436 34.59 -34.45 1.07
N GLY A 437 34.22 -33.27 0.55
CA GLY A 437 35.15 -32.30 -0.04
C GLY A 437 35.90 -32.72 -1.29
N LYS A 438 35.21 -32.86 -2.44
CA LYS A 438 35.88 -32.77 -3.76
C LYS A 438 35.61 -31.49 -4.56
N ASP A 439 34.62 -30.67 -4.22
CA ASP A 439 34.29 -29.48 -5.02
C ASP A 439 34.15 -28.20 -4.16
N VAL A 440 35.20 -27.86 -3.40
CA VAL A 440 35.37 -26.48 -2.91
C VAL A 440 36.80 -26.04 -3.20
N GLY A 441 37.00 -25.35 -4.33
CA GLY A 441 38.10 -24.42 -4.55
C GLY A 441 39.29 -24.90 -5.37
N THR A 442 39.20 -24.79 -6.70
CA THR A 442 40.21 -24.09 -7.53
C THR A 442 39.51 -23.56 -8.77
N GLY A 443 39.26 -22.25 -8.82
CA GLY A 443 38.99 -21.57 -10.08
C GLY A 443 40.26 -21.62 -10.93
N SER A 444 40.23 -22.40 -12.00
CA SER A 444 41.17 -22.27 -13.11
C SER A 444 40.50 -21.36 -14.12
N GLU A 445 40.85 -20.07 -14.07
CA GLU A 445 40.74 -19.21 -15.24
C GLU A 445 41.61 -19.81 -16.34
N ASP A 446 41.00 -20.17 -17.47
CA ASP A 446 41.66 -20.10 -18.76
C ASP A 446 40.57 -19.98 -19.83
N GLY A 447 40.53 -18.82 -20.45
CA GLY A 447 39.61 -18.51 -21.53
C GLY A 447 40.08 -19.09 -22.86
N ALA A 448 39.13 -19.30 -23.77
CA ALA A 448 39.38 -19.17 -25.19
C ALA A 448 38.07 -18.81 -25.90
N ALA A 449 38.15 -17.74 -26.66
CA ALA A 449 37.11 -17.20 -27.53
C ALA A 449 36.74 -18.17 -28.66
N GLY A 450 35.49 -18.07 -29.11
CA GLY A 450 34.99 -18.74 -30.31
C GLY A 450 33.70 -18.06 -30.74
N ASP A 451 33.82 -17.31 -31.82
CA ASP A 451 32.84 -16.45 -32.48
C ASP A 451 31.79 -17.26 -33.29
N GLU A 452 30.80 -16.50 -33.77
CA GLU A 452 29.86 -16.74 -34.86
C GLU A 452 28.46 -17.27 -34.53
N GLY A 453 27.48 -16.48 -34.98
CA GLY A 453 26.05 -16.71 -34.81
C GLY A 453 25.38 -17.45 -35.96
N ALA A 454 24.11 -17.77 -35.74
CA ALA A 454 23.13 -18.02 -36.78
C ALA A 454 21.73 -17.90 -36.16
N GLU A 455 20.85 -17.20 -36.88
CA GLU A 455 19.44 -17.02 -36.60
C GLU A 455 18.61 -18.31 -36.79
N ALA A 456 17.39 -18.21 -36.25
CA ALA A 456 16.14 -18.85 -36.68
C ALA A 456 15.74 -20.19 -36.04
N GLY A 457 14.55 -20.15 -35.42
CA GLY A 457 13.46 -21.00 -35.89
C GLY A 457 13.04 -22.17 -34.99
N ASP A 458 11.92 -21.94 -34.33
CA ASP A 458 10.83 -22.88 -34.07
C ASP A 458 10.89 -23.97 -33.00
N SER A 459 9.70 -24.05 -32.39
CA SER A 459 9.00 -25.20 -31.83
C SER A 459 9.20 -25.52 -30.36
N GLU A 460 8.17 -25.15 -29.61
CA GLU A 460 7.74 -25.78 -28.37
C GLU A 460 7.61 -27.29 -28.54
N ALA A 461 8.29 -28.04 -27.69
CA ALA A 461 7.99 -29.44 -27.44
C ALA A 461 8.18 -29.73 -25.95
N GLU A 462 7.06 -29.96 -25.28
CA GLU A 462 7.00 -30.57 -23.96
C GLU A 462 7.77 -31.90 -23.97
N SER A 463 8.66 -32.09 -23.00
CA SER A 463 9.09 -33.44 -22.64
C SER A 463 9.36 -33.57 -21.15
N SER A 464 8.81 -34.66 -20.62
CA SER A 464 8.81 -35.15 -19.26
C SER A 464 10.22 -35.51 -18.79
N GLY A 465 10.72 -34.81 -17.77
CA GLY A 465 11.98 -35.12 -17.10
C GLY A 465 11.81 -36.23 -16.06
N ALA A 466 11.92 -37.49 -16.48
CA ALA A 466 12.21 -38.61 -15.59
C ALA A 466 13.72 -38.63 -15.28
N ALA A 467 14.07 -38.38 -14.02
CA ALA A 467 15.45 -38.44 -13.55
C ALA A 467 15.94 -39.91 -13.51
N HIS A 468 16.75 -40.29 -14.50
CA HIS A 468 17.59 -41.49 -14.44
C HIS A 468 18.85 -41.19 -13.61
N ALA A 469 18.92 -41.74 -12.40
CA ALA A 469 20.15 -41.81 -11.62
C ALA A 469 21.06 -42.89 -12.22
N GLY A 470 22.14 -42.45 -12.88
CA GLY A 470 23.20 -43.32 -13.37
C GLY A 470 24.05 -43.85 -12.21
N ALA A 471 24.08 -45.17 -12.06
CA ALA A 471 24.98 -45.87 -11.16
C ALA A 471 26.40 -45.89 -11.76
N ALA A 472 27.33 -45.17 -11.14
CA ALA A 472 28.75 -45.29 -11.44
C ALA A 472 29.34 -46.52 -10.72
N ALA A 473 29.83 -47.47 -11.51
CA ALA A 473 30.59 -48.62 -11.04
C ALA A 473 32.06 -48.24 -10.78
N ALA A 474 32.61 -48.58 -9.61
CA ALA A 474 34.05 -48.80 -9.43
C ALA A 474 34.38 -49.49 -8.09
N GLY A 475 35.20 -50.55 -8.16
CA GLY A 475 36.24 -50.83 -7.15
C GLY A 475 35.96 -51.97 -6.16
N SER A 476 36.51 -53.14 -6.48
CA SER A 476 36.60 -54.35 -5.65
C SER A 476 37.40 -54.16 -4.34
N GLY A 477 36.85 -54.65 -3.22
CA GLY A 477 37.54 -54.71 -1.91
C GLY A 477 36.77 -55.49 -0.84
N SER A 478 36.94 -56.82 -0.88
CA SER A 478 36.85 -57.86 0.17
C SER A 478 35.78 -57.84 1.30
N GLY A 479 34.88 -58.82 1.25
CA GLY A 479 34.06 -59.34 2.35
C GLY A 479 32.74 -59.92 1.79
N PRO A 480 32.29 -61.14 2.18
CA PRO A 480 30.98 -61.62 1.74
C PRO A 480 29.91 -60.62 2.21
N PRO A 481 28.95 -60.24 1.36
CA PRO A 481 27.88 -59.35 1.78
C PRO A 481 27.11 -60.02 2.94
N PRO A 482 26.74 -59.26 3.98
CA PRO A 482 25.93 -59.80 5.07
C PRO A 482 24.64 -60.41 4.52
N GLU A 483 24.24 -61.56 5.08
CA GLU A 483 23.01 -62.27 4.70
C GLU A 483 21.83 -61.32 4.60
N ARG A 484 21.20 -61.26 3.42
CA ARG A 484 20.02 -60.43 3.17
C ARG A 484 18.80 -61.07 3.84
N THR A 485 18.27 -60.40 4.86
CA THR A 485 16.84 -60.49 5.17
C THR A 485 16.10 -59.51 4.25
N PRO A 486 15.18 -59.96 3.39
CA PRO A 486 14.32 -59.04 2.63
C PRO A 486 13.66 -58.01 3.57
N GLY A 487 13.51 -56.77 3.08
CA GLY A 487 12.70 -55.69 3.68
C GLY A 487 13.19 -54.99 4.95
N VAL A 488 14.16 -55.50 5.71
CA VAL A 488 14.72 -54.80 6.89
C VAL A 488 16.04 -54.08 6.54
N PRO A 489 16.20 -52.78 6.87
CA PRO A 489 17.47 -52.05 6.67
C PRO A 489 18.66 -52.76 7.31
N LEU A 490 19.83 -52.72 6.65
CA LEU A 490 21.03 -53.46 7.07
C LEU A 490 21.48 -53.14 8.50
N GLU A 491 21.46 -51.85 8.86
CA GLU A 491 21.84 -51.36 10.18
C GLU A 491 20.93 -51.92 11.28
N LEU A 492 19.61 -51.90 11.03
CA LEU A 492 18.60 -52.45 11.95
C LEU A 492 18.67 -53.97 12.01
N ALA A 493 18.83 -54.66 10.88
CA ALA A 493 18.98 -56.10 10.82
C ALA A 493 20.22 -56.57 11.62
N ARG A 494 21.31 -55.79 11.58
CA ARG A 494 22.52 -56.08 12.32
C ARG A 494 22.36 -55.89 13.83
N LEU A 495 21.67 -54.83 14.26
CA LEU A 495 21.30 -54.63 15.67
C LEU A 495 20.42 -55.79 16.17
N ILE A 496 19.38 -56.12 15.41
CA ILE A 496 18.46 -57.23 15.73
C ILE A 496 19.22 -58.55 15.83
N LYS A 497 20.07 -58.90 14.85
CA LYS A 497 20.83 -60.15 14.85
C LYS A 497 21.76 -60.27 16.07
N ALA A 498 22.41 -59.18 16.48
CA ALA A 498 23.25 -59.17 17.67
C ALA A 498 22.44 -59.33 18.97
N LEU A 499 21.19 -58.85 18.99
CA LEU A 499 20.28 -58.98 20.13
C LEU A 499 19.55 -60.33 20.18
N GLU A 500 19.49 -61.08 19.07
CA GLU A 500 18.89 -62.42 19.00
C GLU A 500 19.76 -63.52 19.64
N GLU A 501 21.02 -63.23 19.96
CA GLU A 501 21.92 -64.16 20.63
C GLU A 501 21.44 -64.50 22.05
N GLU A 502 21.60 -65.76 22.48
CA GLU A 502 21.06 -66.26 23.76
C GLU A 502 21.60 -65.46 24.97
N GLU A 503 22.89 -65.08 24.94
CA GLU A 503 23.51 -64.28 26.00
C GLU A 503 22.96 -62.85 26.03
N ALA A 504 22.71 -62.25 24.87
CA ALA A 504 22.14 -60.91 24.76
C ALA A 504 20.72 -60.87 25.35
N LEU A 505 19.86 -61.83 24.98
CA LEU A 505 18.48 -61.92 25.47
C LEU A 505 18.38 -62.15 26.98
N GLY A 506 19.40 -62.74 27.61
CA GLY A 506 19.46 -62.94 29.06
C GLY A 506 20.00 -61.74 29.85
N THR A 507 20.39 -60.64 29.19
CA THR A 507 21.05 -59.51 29.85
C THR A 507 20.08 -58.72 30.75
N PRO A 508 20.41 -58.52 32.05
CA PRO A 508 19.56 -57.74 32.96
C PRO A 508 19.28 -56.32 32.47
N GLY A 509 18.01 -55.91 32.45
CA GLY A 509 17.60 -54.57 32.03
C GLY A 509 17.73 -54.29 30.53
N LEU A 510 17.70 -55.34 29.69
CA LEU A 510 17.60 -55.22 28.24
C LEU A 510 16.33 -54.42 27.86
N PHE A 511 16.40 -53.51 26.89
CA PHE A 511 15.29 -52.60 26.48
C PHE A 511 14.73 -51.65 27.54
N MET A 512 15.28 -51.66 28.77
CA MET A 512 14.89 -50.70 29.81
C MET A 512 15.82 -49.49 29.75
N VAL A 513 15.35 -48.45 29.06
CA VAL A 513 16.05 -47.18 28.83
C VAL A 513 15.14 -46.03 29.27
N ASP A 514 15.71 -44.94 29.76
CA ASP A 514 14.92 -43.74 30.04
C ASP A 514 14.40 -43.18 28.71
N ALA A 515 13.08 -42.98 28.60
CA ALA A 515 12.45 -42.45 27.40
C ALA A 515 12.99 -41.05 27.03
N CYS A 516 13.50 -40.28 28.01
CA CYS A 516 14.14 -38.99 27.76
C CYS A 516 15.45 -39.12 26.97
N GLU A 517 16.19 -40.22 27.12
CA GLU A 517 17.43 -40.49 26.38
C GLU A 517 17.17 -40.94 24.93
N LEU A 518 15.93 -41.33 24.63
CA LEU A 518 15.48 -41.77 23.30
C LEU A 518 14.80 -40.65 22.50
N ALA A 519 14.64 -39.47 23.11
CA ALA A 519 13.93 -38.36 22.49
C ALA A 519 14.70 -37.81 21.27
N PRO A 520 14.09 -37.74 20.08
CA PRO A 520 14.77 -37.18 18.92
C PRO A 520 15.20 -35.72 19.16
N GLY A 521 16.39 -35.36 18.69
CA GLY A 521 16.94 -34.01 18.83
C GLY A 521 17.70 -33.74 20.14
N THR A 522 17.81 -34.72 21.04
CA THR A 522 18.80 -34.66 22.13
C THR A 522 20.15 -35.20 21.66
N ALA A 523 21.24 -34.70 22.24
CA ALA A 523 22.57 -35.23 21.96
C ALA A 523 22.64 -36.72 22.34
N ASP A 524 23.16 -37.54 21.44
CA ASP A 524 23.30 -38.98 21.67
C ASP A 524 24.25 -39.24 22.86
N PRO A 525 23.89 -40.11 23.81
CA PRO A 525 24.83 -40.62 24.80
C PRO A 525 26.06 -41.27 24.13
N GLU A 526 27.21 -41.27 24.80
CA GLU A 526 28.49 -41.73 24.21
C GLU A 526 28.43 -43.15 23.60
N PRO A 527 27.81 -44.17 24.23
CA PRO A 527 27.64 -45.49 23.62
C PRO A 527 26.77 -45.46 22.35
N LEU A 528 25.69 -44.66 22.36
CA LEU A 528 24.77 -44.52 21.23
C LEU A 528 25.47 -43.86 20.04
N ALA A 529 26.22 -42.79 20.30
CA ALA A 529 27.02 -42.10 19.29
C ALA A 529 28.06 -43.05 18.67
N ALA A 530 28.76 -43.84 19.49
CA ALA A 530 29.75 -44.82 19.03
C ALA A 530 29.13 -45.92 18.14
N ILE A 531 27.96 -46.44 18.52
CA ILE A 531 27.21 -47.43 17.72
C ILE A 531 26.75 -46.80 16.39
N ARG A 532 26.16 -45.61 16.44
CA ARG A 532 25.70 -44.87 15.26
C ARG A 532 26.83 -44.72 14.26
N GLU A 533 27.96 -44.18 14.71
CA GLU A 533 29.14 -43.97 13.88
C GLU A 533 29.76 -45.26 13.33
N ALA A 534 29.78 -46.34 14.12
CA ALA A 534 30.28 -47.64 13.66
C ALA A 534 29.41 -48.20 12.52
N LEU A 535 28.10 -48.05 12.62
CA LEU A 535 27.16 -48.44 11.57
C LEU A 535 27.22 -47.51 10.35
N ASP A 536 27.37 -46.19 10.56
CA ASP A 536 27.57 -45.21 9.48
C ASP A 536 28.78 -45.54 8.61
N ARG A 537 29.86 -46.05 9.23
CA ARG A 537 31.10 -46.47 8.56
C ARG A 537 31.07 -47.90 8.03
N GLY A 538 30.05 -48.69 8.37
CA GLY A 538 30.00 -50.11 8.05
C GLY A 538 31.09 -50.95 8.77
N ALA A 539 31.51 -50.54 9.96
CA ALA A 539 32.56 -51.23 10.72
C ALA A 539 32.17 -52.69 11.01
N ALA A 540 33.06 -53.66 10.83
CA ALA A 540 32.73 -55.08 11.00
C ALA A 540 32.49 -55.51 12.48
N ALA A 541 33.11 -54.83 13.43
CA ALA A 541 32.99 -55.10 14.87
C ALA A 541 32.25 -53.96 15.59
N TRP A 542 31.60 -54.28 16.72
CA TRP A 542 31.04 -53.28 17.62
C TRP A 542 32.15 -52.49 18.34
N PRO A 543 31.91 -51.22 18.72
CA PRO A 543 32.87 -50.44 19.49
C PRO A 543 33.25 -51.12 20.82
N ARG A 544 34.46 -50.84 21.32
CA ARG A 544 34.90 -51.39 22.61
C ARG A 544 34.01 -50.87 23.74
N GLY A 545 33.60 -51.77 24.63
CA GLY A 545 32.76 -51.42 25.79
C GLY A 545 31.25 -51.41 25.51
N VAL A 546 30.82 -51.54 24.25
CA VAL A 546 29.41 -51.65 23.87
C VAL A 546 28.88 -53.05 24.21
N GLY A 547 27.83 -53.11 25.01
CA GLY A 547 27.14 -54.35 25.39
C GLY A 547 25.71 -54.46 24.84
N PRO A 548 25.00 -55.57 25.13
CA PRO A 548 23.64 -55.79 24.64
C PRO A 548 22.63 -54.70 25.03
N ARG A 549 22.80 -54.06 26.20
CA ARG A 549 21.92 -52.95 26.63
C ARG A 549 22.07 -51.73 25.73
N ASP A 550 23.30 -51.39 25.34
CA ASP A 550 23.58 -50.25 24.46
C ASP A 550 23.04 -50.52 23.05
N LEU A 551 23.18 -51.76 22.55
CA LEU A 551 22.60 -52.18 21.26
C LEU A 551 21.06 -52.12 21.28
N ALA A 552 20.43 -52.54 22.39
CA ALA A 552 18.99 -52.42 22.59
C ALA A 552 18.54 -50.95 22.64
N ALA A 553 19.29 -50.10 23.34
CA ALA A 553 19.03 -48.66 23.38
C ALA A 553 19.17 -48.03 21.99
N ALA A 554 20.19 -48.41 21.21
CA ALA A 554 20.37 -47.93 19.84
C ALA A 554 19.25 -48.36 18.89
N LEU A 555 18.71 -49.58 19.06
CA LEU A 555 17.53 -50.03 18.32
C LEU A 555 16.29 -49.18 18.67
N LEU A 556 16.04 -48.95 19.96
CA LEU A 556 14.91 -48.13 20.41
C LEU A 556 15.04 -46.66 19.94
N ALA A 557 16.24 -46.08 20.03
CA ALA A 557 16.52 -44.73 19.57
C ALA A 557 16.29 -44.59 18.06
N ALA A 558 16.73 -45.58 17.27
CA ALA A 558 16.51 -45.59 15.84
C ALA A 558 15.01 -45.69 15.46
N LEU A 559 14.22 -46.44 16.22
CA LEU A 559 12.77 -46.52 16.03
C LEU A 559 12.07 -45.21 16.41
N ALA A 560 12.48 -44.57 17.51
CA ALA A 560 11.96 -43.26 17.93
C ALA A 560 12.34 -42.14 16.94
N ALA A 561 13.49 -42.27 16.29
CA ALA A 561 14.01 -41.35 15.29
C ALA A 561 13.37 -41.50 13.90
N LEU A 562 12.43 -42.42 13.67
CA LEU A 562 11.81 -42.55 12.35
C LEU A 562 10.99 -41.28 12.01
N PRO A 563 11.08 -40.75 10.77
CA PRO A 563 10.30 -39.56 10.37
C PRO A 563 8.80 -39.74 10.50
N GLU A 564 8.33 -40.96 10.26
CA GLU A 564 6.99 -41.41 10.60
C GLU A 564 7.11 -42.43 11.74
N PRO A 565 6.34 -42.28 12.83
CA PRO A 565 6.39 -43.22 13.93
C PRO A 565 6.11 -44.65 13.46
N VAL A 566 6.65 -45.63 14.19
CA VAL A 566 6.53 -47.06 13.86
C VAL A 566 5.07 -47.45 13.63
N LEU A 567 4.17 -46.95 14.47
CA LEU A 567 2.72 -47.05 14.27
C LEU A 567 2.18 -45.72 13.71
N PRO A 568 1.52 -45.74 12.54
CA PRO A 568 1.06 -44.51 11.88
C PRO A 568 -0.13 -43.87 12.61
N GLU A 569 -0.44 -42.62 12.27
CA GLU A 569 -1.52 -41.85 12.91
C GLU A 569 -2.89 -42.56 12.84
N GLY A 570 -3.16 -43.33 11.78
CA GLY A 570 -4.38 -44.13 11.65
C GLY A 570 -4.46 -45.26 12.70
N ALA A 571 -3.35 -45.94 12.99
CA ALA A 571 -3.27 -46.94 14.05
C ALA A 571 -3.39 -46.28 15.43
N LYS A 572 -2.75 -45.14 15.63
CA LYS A 572 -2.89 -44.31 16.83
C LYS A 572 -4.35 -43.91 17.07
N ALA A 573 -5.05 -43.39 16.07
CA ALA A 573 -6.44 -42.98 16.20
C ALA A 573 -7.36 -44.12 16.64
N LEU A 574 -7.15 -45.33 16.09
CA LEU A 574 -7.87 -46.54 16.48
C LEU A 574 -7.55 -46.97 17.92
N CYS A 575 -6.28 -46.90 18.33
CA CYS A 575 -5.86 -47.19 19.71
C CYS A 575 -6.43 -46.19 20.72
N ASP A 576 -6.43 -44.90 20.36
CA ASP A 576 -6.85 -43.81 21.23
C ASP A 576 -8.35 -43.88 21.56
N VAL A 577 -9.17 -44.57 20.74
CA VAL A 577 -10.63 -44.73 20.93
C VAL A 577 -11.08 -46.15 21.32
N ALA A 578 -10.21 -47.16 21.22
CA ALA A 578 -10.58 -48.54 21.50
C ALA A 578 -10.89 -48.75 23.00
N SER A 579 -12.13 -49.15 23.31
CA SER A 579 -12.57 -49.49 24.68
C SER A 579 -11.99 -50.83 25.17
N HIS A 580 -11.78 -51.75 24.23
CA HIS A 580 -11.25 -53.09 24.46
C HIS A 580 -10.32 -53.48 23.30
N THR A 581 -9.19 -54.10 23.63
CA THR A 581 -8.20 -54.58 22.66
C THR A 581 -7.81 -56.00 23.06
N THR A 582 -7.61 -56.87 22.07
CA THR A 582 -7.10 -58.24 22.19
C THR A 582 -5.83 -58.38 21.36
N ALA A 583 -5.06 -59.46 21.53
CA ALA A 583 -3.86 -59.69 20.72
C ALA A 583 -4.19 -59.76 19.22
N ALA A 584 -5.27 -60.46 18.86
CA ALA A 584 -5.74 -60.60 17.47
C ALA A 584 -6.17 -59.26 16.85
N THR A 585 -6.92 -58.44 17.60
CA THR A 585 -7.35 -57.12 17.10
C THR A 585 -6.19 -56.14 16.99
N ALA A 586 -5.24 -56.15 17.94
CA ALA A 586 -4.04 -55.34 17.87
C ALA A 586 -3.19 -55.67 16.63
N MET A 587 -2.93 -56.95 16.39
CA MET A 587 -2.21 -57.40 15.19
C MET A 587 -2.98 -57.09 13.89
N GLY A 588 -4.31 -57.16 13.90
CA GLY A 588 -5.16 -56.76 12.78
C GLY A 588 -5.00 -55.27 12.42
N VAL A 589 -4.97 -54.39 13.43
CA VAL A 589 -4.72 -52.96 13.23
C VAL A 589 -3.33 -52.71 12.63
N VAL A 590 -2.30 -53.38 13.14
CA VAL A 590 -0.93 -53.26 12.61
C VAL A 590 -0.86 -53.70 11.14
N ARG A 591 -1.35 -54.90 10.82
CA ARG A 591 -1.30 -55.45 9.45
C ARG A 591 -2.19 -54.70 8.46
N GLY A 592 -3.25 -54.05 8.95
CA GLY A 592 -4.07 -53.15 8.14
C GLY A 592 -3.44 -51.77 7.92
N SER A 593 -2.50 -51.34 8.77
CA SER A 593 -1.93 -49.98 8.75
C SER A 593 -0.50 -49.91 8.22
N LEU A 594 0.24 -51.02 8.21
CA LEU A 594 1.64 -51.10 7.76
C LEU A 594 1.75 -51.99 6.52
N SER A 595 2.71 -51.66 5.64
CA SER A 595 3.03 -52.46 4.45
C SER A 595 4.51 -52.37 4.09
N GLY A 596 4.97 -53.35 3.30
CA GLY A 596 6.36 -53.41 2.79
C GLY A 596 7.42 -53.41 3.91
N PRO A 597 8.55 -52.69 3.72
CA PRO A 597 9.67 -52.66 4.67
C PRO A 597 9.30 -52.29 6.11
N ARG A 598 8.23 -51.50 6.32
CA ARG A 598 7.79 -51.11 7.66
C ARG A 598 7.11 -52.24 8.40
N LEU A 599 6.26 -53.01 7.73
CA LEU A 599 5.60 -54.17 8.33
C LEU A 599 6.63 -55.25 8.68
N GLU A 600 7.57 -55.51 7.78
CA GLU A 600 8.64 -56.50 8.00
C GLU A 600 9.57 -56.10 9.16
N LEU A 601 9.97 -54.83 9.25
CA LEU A 601 10.71 -54.30 10.40
C LEU A 601 9.91 -54.47 11.70
N PHE A 602 8.62 -54.11 11.70
CA PHE A 602 7.76 -54.23 12.87
C PHE A 602 7.67 -55.69 13.34
N GLU A 603 7.37 -56.64 12.44
CA GLU A 603 7.23 -58.05 12.79
C GLU A 603 8.55 -58.63 13.33
N ARG A 604 9.70 -58.22 12.78
CA ARG A 604 11.01 -58.67 13.29
C ARG A 604 11.34 -58.10 14.67
N VAL A 605 11.10 -56.81 14.89
CA VAL A 605 11.26 -56.19 16.22
C VAL A 605 10.31 -56.83 17.22
N LEU A 606 9.06 -57.06 16.86
CA LEU A 606 8.09 -57.74 17.72
C LEU A 606 8.53 -59.17 18.08
N GLY A 607 9.05 -59.92 17.11
CA GLY A 607 9.61 -61.25 17.33
C GLY A 607 10.79 -61.25 18.32
N LEU A 608 11.71 -60.28 18.19
CA LEU A 608 12.82 -60.09 19.13
C LEU A 608 12.33 -59.78 20.54
N LEU A 609 11.35 -58.86 20.68
CA LEU A 609 10.78 -58.48 21.98
C LEU A 609 10.07 -59.67 22.64
N ARG A 610 9.30 -60.46 21.89
CA ARG A 610 8.67 -61.70 22.38
C ARG A 610 9.71 -62.75 22.79
N ALA A 611 10.80 -62.88 22.03
CA ALA A 611 11.89 -63.79 22.35
C ALA A 611 12.61 -63.42 23.66
N ALA A 612 12.72 -62.13 23.97
CA ALA A 612 13.25 -61.63 25.25
C ALA A 612 12.29 -61.88 26.42
N LEU A 613 10.98 -61.87 26.17
CA LEU A 613 9.93 -62.15 27.17
C LEU A 613 9.65 -63.64 27.40
N ALA A 614 10.31 -64.55 26.68
CA ALA A 614 10.14 -65.98 26.88
C ALA A 614 10.48 -66.37 28.35
N PRO A 615 9.73 -67.26 29.02
CA PRO A 615 9.78 -67.43 30.48
C PRO A 615 11.19 -67.56 31.08
N ARG A 616 12.04 -68.41 30.48
CA ARG A 616 13.43 -68.65 30.96
C ARG A 616 14.34 -67.43 30.82
N ARG A 617 14.10 -66.58 29.82
CA ARG A 617 14.89 -65.38 29.54
C ARG A 617 14.38 -64.19 30.34
N ALA A 618 13.05 -64.05 30.47
CA ALA A 618 12.39 -63.07 31.32
C ALA A 618 12.87 -63.14 32.79
N GLU A 619 13.04 -64.36 33.32
CA GLU A 619 13.60 -64.56 34.67
C GLU A 619 15.05 -64.05 34.81
N ARG A 620 15.85 -64.12 33.74
CA ARG A 620 17.26 -63.69 33.73
C ARG A 620 17.43 -62.19 33.46
N ASN A 621 16.70 -61.68 32.48
CA ASN A 621 16.80 -60.28 32.07
C ASN A 621 15.92 -59.33 32.91
N GLY A 622 14.96 -59.87 33.67
CA GLY A 622 14.04 -59.13 34.53
C GLY A 622 12.92 -58.40 33.79
N LEU A 623 12.64 -58.75 32.54
CA LEU A 623 11.61 -58.09 31.72
C LEU A 623 10.21 -58.60 32.05
N ALA A 624 9.28 -57.66 32.20
CA ALA A 624 7.85 -57.92 32.28
C ALA A 624 7.14 -57.25 31.09
N PRO A 625 6.10 -57.87 30.49
CA PRO A 625 5.37 -57.29 29.36
C PRO A 625 4.83 -55.88 29.63
N ALA A 626 4.33 -55.63 30.86
CA ALA A 626 3.80 -54.32 31.24
C ALA A 626 4.89 -53.24 31.30
N ALA A 627 6.07 -53.54 31.84
CA ALA A 627 7.18 -52.58 31.93
C ALA A 627 7.75 -52.24 30.55
N LEU A 628 7.89 -53.26 29.68
CA LEU A 628 8.36 -53.07 28.32
C LEU A 628 7.35 -52.30 27.46
N ALA A 629 6.05 -52.52 27.67
CA ALA A 629 4.99 -51.79 26.98
C ALA A 629 5.01 -50.28 27.26
N VAL A 630 5.43 -49.85 28.46
CA VAL A 630 5.58 -48.43 28.80
C VAL A 630 6.66 -47.78 27.94
N VAL A 631 7.84 -48.39 27.85
CA VAL A 631 8.96 -47.87 27.05
C VAL A 631 8.58 -47.82 25.56
N LEU A 632 8.00 -48.91 25.05
CA LEU A 632 7.63 -49.02 23.65
C LEU A 632 6.47 -48.10 23.25
N ALA A 633 5.56 -47.76 24.17
CA ALA A 633 4.49 -46.82 23.87
C ALA A 633 5.03 -45.42 23.53
N GLU A 634 6.13 -44.99 24.17
CA GLU A 634 6.80 -43.71 23.87
C GLU A 634 7.59 -43.75 22.56
N VAL A 635 8.11 -44.92 22.18
CA VAL A 635 8.94 -45.11 20.97
C VAL A 635 8.11 -45.34 19.71
N MET A 636 7.02 -46.13 19.82
CA MET A 636 6.26 -46.61 18.66
C MET A 636 5.14 -45.66 18.26
N PHE A 637 4.64 -44.83 19.18
CA PHE A 637 3.62 -43.81 18.90
C PHE A 637 4.23 -42.40 18.88
N PRO A 638 3.61 -41.44 18.19
CA PRO A 638 3.91 -40.03 18.39
C PRO A 638 3.83 -39.65 19.88
N PRO A 639 4.78 -38.84 20.39
CA PRO A 639 4.71 -38.36 21.77
C PRO A 639 3.40 -37.61 21.99
N LEU A 640 2.78 -37.81 23.15
CA LEU A 640 1.62 -37.01 23.54
C LEU A 640 2.05 -35.54 23.65
N PRO A 641 1.21 -34.56 23.24
CA PRO A 641 1.55 -33.14 23.35
C PRO A 641 2.00 -32.81 24.78
N ARG A 642 3.27 -32.42 24.94
CA ARG A 642 3.85 -32.03 26.24
C ARG A 642 3.40 -30.63 26.66
N GLU A 643 2.11 -30.35 26.67
CA GLU A 643 1.58 -29.21 27.44
C GLU A 643 1.46 -29.63 28.90
N MET A 644 2.57 -29.59 29.65
CA MET A 644 2.61 -29.34 31.12
C MET A 644 3.98 -29.58 31.78
N HIS A 645 4.98 -30.14 31.10
CA HIS A 645 6.31 -30.33 31.73
C HIS A 645 7.18 -29.05 31.79
N ALA A 646 6.75 -27.95 31.16
CA ALA A 646 7.44 -26.66 31.21
C ALA A 646 6.99 -25.73 32.36
N ALA A 647 6.24 -26.24 33.34
CA ALA A 647 5.98 -25.53 34.60
C ALA A 647 6.75 -26.22 35.72
N GLY A 648 8.00 -25.79 35.96
CA GLY A 648 8.76 -26.08 37.17
C GLY A 648 8.16 -25.39 38.41
N GLY A 649 6.88 -25.64 38.68
CA GLY A 649 6.13 -25.14 39.82
C GLY A 649 5.18 -26.23 40.30
N GLY A 650 5.22 -26.53 41.60
CA GLY A 650 4.61 -27.72 42.21
C GLY A 650 3.15 -27.99 41.85
N LEU A 651 2.74 -29.24 42.11
CA LEU A 651 1.40 -29.83 41.92
C LEU A 651 0.18 -29.01 42.41
N GLY A 652 0.36 -27.82 42.99
CA GLY A 652 -0.72 -26.96 43.46
C GLY A 652 -1.41 -26.11 42.38
N ASP A 653 -0.77 -25.79 41.26
CA ASP A 653 -1.26 -24.72 40.36
C ASP A 653 -1.99 -25.22 39.09
N ALA A 654 -1.88 -26.52 38.76
CA ALA A 654 -2.57 -27.13 37.61
C ALA A 654 -4.10 -27.27 37.82
N ALA A 655 -4.55 -27.34 39.07
CA ALA A 655 -5.97 -27.45 39.42
C ALA A 655 -6.76 -26.13 39.17
N ALA A 656 -6.08 -24.99 39.04
CA ALA A 656 -6.72 -23.68 38.96
C ALA A 656 -7.17 -23.26 37.53
N ARG A 657 -6.74 -23.96 36.46
CA ARG A 657 -6.96 -23.54 35.06
C ARG A 657 -7.92 -24.42 34.24
N GLY A 658 -8.69 -25.32 34.85
CA GLY A 658 -9.62 -26.18 34.10
C GLY A 658 -8.95 -27.23 33.20
N LEU A 659 -7.65 -27.49 33.39
CA LEU A 659 -6.84 -28.47 32.65
C LEU A 659 -7.02 -29.93 33.14
N GLY A 660 -7.77 -30.16 34.22
CA GLY A 660 -7.93 -31.48 34.85
C GLY A 660 -8.53 -32.53 33.91
N ALA A 661 -9.59 -32.20 33.18
CA ALA A 661 -10.23 -33.13 32.25
C ALA A 661 -9.35 -33.46 31.03
N ALA A 662 -8.54 -32.50 30.56
CA ALA A 662 -7.60 -32.73 29.46
C ALA A 662 -6.44 -33.64 29.91
N ALA A 663 -5.90 -33.42 31.11
CA ALA A 663 -4.85 -34.25 31.69
C ALA A 663 -5.34 -35.68 31.98
N GLU A 664 -6.56 -35.85 32.51
CA GLU A 664 -7.19 -37.15 32.71
C GLU A 664 -7.43 -37.88 31.39
N ASN A 665 -7.85 -37.16 30.34
CA ASN A 665 -8.01 -37.72 28.99
C ASN A 665 -6.67 -38.15 28.38
N LEU A 666 -5.61 -37.34 28.53
CA LEU A 666 -4.25 -37.67 28.08
C LEU A 666 -3.70 -38.90 28.81
N ALA A 667 -3.90 -39.01 30.12
CA ALA A 667 -3.51 -40.18 30.91
C ALA A 667 -4.28 -41.44 30.47
N ALA A 668 -5.59 -41.30 30.21
CA ALA A 668 -6.40 -42.41 29.70
C ALA A 668 -5.95 -42.86 28.31
N ILE A 669 -5.56 -41.93 27.42
CA ILE A 669 -4.99 -42.22 26.10
C ILE A 669 -3.66 -42.96 26.24
N GLY A 670 -2.75 -42.47 27.09
CA GLY A 670 -1.47 -43.13 27.36
C GLY A 670 -1.65 -44.57 27.85
N MET A 671 -2.58 -44.78 28.80
CA MET A 671 -2.91 -46.12 29.29
C MET A 671 -3.48 -47.05 28.20
N ARG A 672 -4.28 -46.52 27.26
CA ARG A 672 -4.79 -47.31 26.12
C ARG A 672 -3.65 -47.74 25.18
N ARG A 673 -2.70 -46.86 24.89
CA ARG A 673 -1.51 -47.20 24.07
C ARG A 673 -0.63 -48.25 24.73
N ILE A 674 -0.38 -48.12 26.04
CA ILE A 674 0.39 -49.11 26.81
C ILE A 674 -0.30 -50.48 26.74
N ARG A 675 -1.62 -50.55 26.96
CA ARG A 675 -2.36 -51.81 26.84
C ARG A 675 -2.31 -52.40 25.44
N PHE A 676 -2.43 -51.57 24.40
CA PHE A 676 -2.33 -52.00 23.01
C PHE A 676 -0.98 -52.68 22.75
N ILE A 677 0.14 -52.05 23.15
CA ILE A 677 1.47 -52.65 23.04
C ILE A 677 1.57 -53.93 23.88
N GLN A 678 1.04 -53.94 25.10
CA GLN A 678 1.06 -55.13 25.95
C GLN A 678 0.36 -56.33 25.28
N HIS A 679 -0.75 -56.12 24.57
CA HIS A 679 -1.43 -57.16 23.79
C HIS A 679 -0.64 -57.61 22.56
N LEU A 680 0.22 -56.75 21.98
CA LEU A 680 1.14 -57.18 20.93
C LEU A 680 2.27 -58.05 21.49
N LEU A 681 2.75 -57.78 22.70
CA LEU A 681 3.86 -58.50 23.33
C LEU A 681 3.49 -59.91 23.83
N ILE A 682 2.22 -60.16 24.11
CA ILE A 682 1.72 -61.44 24.61
C ILE A 682 1.13 -62.22 23.42
N GLU A 683 1.68 -63.38 23.08
CA GLU A 683 0.96 -64.35 22.24
C GLU A 683 -0.12 -65.01 23.10
N GLU A 684 -1.37 -65.02 22.60
CA GLU A 684 -2.45 -65.79 23.20
C GLU A 684 -2.23 -67.30 23.04
#